data_AF-A0A1G8Y7F5-F1
#
_entry.id   AF-A0A1G8Y7F5-F1
#
_cell.length_a   1.000
_cell.length_b   1.000
_cell.length_c   1.000
_cell.angle_alpha   90.00
_cell.angle_beta   90.00
_cell.angle_gamma   90.00
#
_symmetry.space_group_name_H-M   'P 1'
#
loop_
_entity.id
_entity.type
_entity.pdbx_description
1 polymer ?
#
loop_
_entity_poly.entity_id
_entity_poly.type
_entity_poly.pdbx_seq_one_letter_code
_entity_poly.pdbx_strand_id
1 'polypeptide(L)'
;MTFANPKLASAHNRRIASVTALVVAVTGVLTVAEAPPASADPGGIVISELNYHAGSDLDTDDYLELTNTSTTGIDLSGWSFSAGITAILAAGSTVPAGGRYVVAKDAVQFQATYGFAPDAVYGGNLSNGGETVTLVDGALATIDTVTYADVAPWPSTPDGTGPSLELRDLLSENTIAAAWGASLVAGGTPGALNSINGTGPAPVVTELAATPARPAANQAVVVSARLQVGSTASLTYKVMFGSDVAVDFLDNAASPGGAGDGVYAATIPGQTAGKLIRYRVDAASGGKAYSAPATGDSVRYRGVVVLNSGVTSQLPVIEWFMEDSVYNNILANHRQDDFQGAAVWAYNGQVIDGVLMNIRGNTSRTAAKVNWKVELPKGYDFNLGGQLPYPLDEFALQNYSDNFADVGWATVNAAGARGLNIIPVRTQRNGSFWSLGRIMETEDGSWRDAQGVDNWAIYKGDGGSLSRTSSPAALEASLWLDKKARKDEDFSDAWALTNAVDASASAAQQAWIYQNVNIPELVNYMAINSIIRHSDSGWYNWFIARDTEGTGRWEMWHWDLNWIFTTPARDGKGLFLTPDTSNRFTQAMLKYPEIRAMFFRRLRTLSDQFLTTGKYEAQWDAISSRTTPDWNLDRTKWGGYTPSSARSAFIAGLADRRNAINNNTGSGKPVPTSQSSTANVVINEIQYHPTGTGGEYIELANPGTTAVDISGWTINAVGLTIQAGTVIPAGGRVVFVANDAAFRQRYTAANRFVGGEFTGTLDDSGEAVVLEQGTRVVDSVSYSNVAPWPTAADGTGPSLELASPTADNSVPSNWRALSTTGGTPGLANTTGGGPVNAAPTAAFTTTANLLTVTVSGSGSSDPDGTIASYAWNFGDGATAAGVSASHTYAAAGTYTVTLTVTDNAGAIGTTSKTVTVATSPPPPPPAGDVLAQDSFTRTVTGGLGSAEVGGAWTTTSGPAYAVSSGAARVTSSAGSKRNAYLSGVSSTDTELRATASFARPTTSSIYVGLVGRRVGTSEYGARVVIGSSGSVVLQLQRDTDTILNAATVAGLTFASGDTLQFRLQVVGTSPTTLRAKVWKVGTTEPSTWQVTATDATAALQAAGSVGLYSYLSRTALPTPVVVSYDDLWAGPTG
;
A
#
# COMPACT_ATOMS: atom_id res chain seq x y z
N MET A 1 -19.74 -28.40 -0.97
CA MET A 1 -20.76 -27.49 -1.53
C MET A 1 -19.99 -26.39 -2.26
N THR A 2 -19.76 -26.55 -3.58
CA THR A 2 -20.66 -26.10 -4.69
C THR A 2 -20.66 -24.57 -4.80
N PHE A 3 -20.38 -23.86 -5.89
CA PHE A 3 -20.36 -24.04 -7.36
C PHE A 3 -19.34 -23.00 -7.93
N ALA A 4 -18.44 -23.27 -8.88
CA ALA A 4 -18.56 -23.44 -10.34
C ALA A 4 -18.81 -22.15 -11.19
N ASN A 5 -17.79 -21.78 -11.99
CA ASN A 5 -17.79 -21.25 -13.38
C ASN A 5 -18.27 -19.81 -13.68
N PRO A 6 -18.00 -19.19 -14.88
CA PRO A 6 -17.05 -19.51 -15.99
C PRO A 6 -16.35 -18.30 -16.71
N LYS A 7 -15.26 -18.58 -17.49
CA LYS A 7 -14.86 -18.08 -18.86
C LYS A 7 -14.85 -16.56 -19.19
N LEU A 8 -13.92 -15.93 -19.93
CA LEU A 8 -13.05 -16.21 -21.11
C LEU A 8 -11.99 -15.06 -21.23
N ALA A 9 -10.69 -15.34 -21.36
CA ALA A 9 -9.87 -15.32 -22.60
C ALA A 9 -9.42 -13.94 -23.15
N SER A 10 -8.11 -13.63 -23.02
CA SER A 10 -7.20 -13.39 -24.17
C SER A 10 -5.76 -13.05 -23.70
N ALA A 11 -4.82 -13.93 -24.08
CA ALA A 11 -3.40 -13.73 -24.41
C ALA A 11 -2.52 -12.72 -23.61
N HIS A 12 -1.63 -13.25 -22.76
CA HIS A 12 -0.17 -13.31 -22.98
C HIS A 12 0.57 -13.88 -21.76
N ASN A 13 1.54 -14.78 -22.03
CA ASN A 13 2.27 -15.59 -21.06
C ASN A 13 3.02 -14.75 -20.01
N ARG A 14 2.60 -14.80 -18.74
CA ARG A 14 3.43 -14.44 -17.58
C ARG A 14 3.53 -15.63 -16.63
N ARG A 15 4.70 -16.29 -16.60
CA ARG A 15 5.07 -17.23 -15.53
C ARG A 15 5.68 -16.43 -14.38
N ILE A 16 4.88 -16.11 -13.35
CA ILE A 16 5.38 -15.69 -12.03
C ILE A 16 4.88 -16.75 -11.05
N ALA A 17 5.81 -17.55 -10.51
CA ALA A 17 5.53 -18.48 -9.42
C ALA A 17 5.47 -17.68 -8.10
N SER A 18 4.28 -17.42 -7.59
CA SER A 18 4.06 -16.88 -6.24
C SER A 18 4.14 -18.01 -5.21
N VAL A 19 5.14 -17.98 -4.33
CA VAL A 19 5.23 -18.87 -3.17
C VAL A 19 4.58 -18.16 -1.97
N THR A 20 3.40 -18.63 -1.55
CA THR A 20 2.78 -18.24 -0.27
C THR A 20 3.26 -19.21 0.81
N ALA A 21 3.96 -18.68 1.82
CA ALA A 21 4.44 -19.46 2.95
C ALA A 21 3.28 -19.82 3.91
N LEU A 22 3.08 -21.12 4.15
CA LEU A 22 2.29 -21.63 5.26
C LEU A 22 3.24 -22.27 6.30
N VAL A 23 3.27 -21.71 7.50
CA VAL A 23 4.06 -22.19 8.64
C VAL A 23 3.41 -23.45 9.22
N VAL A 24 4.10 -24.59 9.12
CA VAL A 24 3.84 -25.78 9.95
C VAL A 24 5.15 -26.16 10.63
N ALA A 25 5.16 -26.13 11.96
CA ALA A 25 6.28 -26.53 12.78
C ALA A 25 6.43 -28.05 12.79
N VAL A 26 7.52 -28.56 12.23
CA VAL A 26 7.99 -29.94 12.44
C VAL A 26 9.48 -29.87 12.79
N THR A 27 9.81 -30.27 14.01
CA THR A 27 11.18 -30.58 14.43
C THR A 27 11.64 -31.82 13.68
N GLY A 28 12.39 -31.63 12.60
CA GLY A 28 13.06 -32.68 11.85
C GLY A 28 14.46 -32.21 11.47
N VAL A 29 15.46 -33.00 11.82
CA VAL A 29 16.86 -32.83 11.41
C VAL A 29 16.90 -32.65 9.89
N LEU A 30 17.47 -31.54 9.40
CA LEU A 30 17.76 -31.35 7.98
C LEU A 30 18.80 -32.40 7.55
N THR A 31 18.32 -33.52 7.03
CA THR A 31 19.06 -34.27 6.03
C THR A 31 19.14 -33.39 4.80
N VAL A 32 20.37 -33.13 4.34
CA VAL A 32 20.65 -32.60 3.01
C VAL A 32 19.75 -33.35 2.03
N ALA A 33 18.95 -32.62 1.24
CA ALA A 33 18.28 -33.23 0.11
C ALA A 33 19.38 -33.83 -0.76
N GLU A 34 19.48 -35.16 -0.74
CA GLU A 34 20.21 -35.89 -1.75
C GLU A 34 19.74 -35.35 -3.10
N ALA A 35 20.69 -35.09 -3.99
CA ALA A 35 20.38 -34.94 -5.41
C ALA A 35 19.41 -36.06 -5.80
N PRO A 36 18.46 -35.81 -6.73
CA PRO A 36 17.68 -36.90 -7.29
C PRO A 36 18.65 -38.04 -7.62
N PRO A 37 18.34 -39.30 -7.26
CA PRO A 37 19.23 -40.40 -7.55
C PRO A 37 19.62 -40.30 -9.02
N ALA A 38 20.93 -40.44 -9.31
CA ALA A 38 21.42 -40.56 -10.67
C ALA A 38 20.47 -41.50 -11.42
N SER A 39 19.99 -41.05 -12.58
CA SER A 39 19.26 -41.87 -13.52
C SER A 39 19.94 -43.23 -13.58
N ALA A 40 19.26 -44.27 -13.10
CA ALA A 40 19.73 -45.63 -13.28
C ALA A 40 19.49 -45.96 -14.76
N ASP A 41 20.51 -45.70 -15.58
CA ASP A 41 20.52 -45.97 -17.01
C ASP A 41 20.93 -47.44 -17.26
N PRO A 42 20.10 -48.26 -17.93
CA PRO A 42 20.57 -49.48 -18.57
C PRO A 42 20.75 -49.25 -20.08
N GLY A 43 21.69 -48.38 -20.45
CA GLY A 43 22.79 -48.75 -21.32
C GLY A 43 22.44 -48.87 -22.81
N GLY A 44 21.79 -47.86 -23.39
CA GLY A 44 21.85 -47.64 -24.84
C GLY A 44 20.64 -48.11 -25.65
N ILE A 45 19.42 -47.90 -25.16
CA ILE A 45 18.20 -47.95 -25.99
C ILE A 45 17.61 -46.55 -26.10
N VAL A 46 17.26 -46.13 -27.31
CA VAL A 46 16.60 -44.83 -27.59
C VAL A 46 15.35 -45.02 -28.44
N ILE A 47 14.34 -44.19 -28.24
CA ILE A 47 13.20 -44.04 -29.15
C ILE A 47 13.72 -43.30 -30.39
N SER A 48 13.81 -44.01 -31.52
CA SER A 48 14.46 -43.52 -32.75
C SER A 48 13.48 -43.01 -33.80
N GLU A 49 12.25 -43.51 -33.80
CA GLU A 49 11.27 -43.21 -34.85
C GLU A 49 9.84 -43.35 -34.31
N LEU A 50 8.95 -42.42 -34.68
CA LEU A 50 7.53 -42.46 -34.40
C LEU A 50 6.74 -42.20 -35.68
N ASN A 51 5.81 -43.10 -36.00
CA ASN A 51 4.83 -42.88 -37.04
C ASN A 51 3.48 -42.71 -36.36
N TYR A 52 2.98 -41.48 -36.34
CA TYR A 52 1.71 -41.08 -35.72
C TYR A 52 0.85 -40.43 -36.80
N HIS A 53 -0.47 -40.63 -36.75
CA HIS A 53 -1.41 -40.08 -37.73
C HIS A 53 -1.05 -40.44 -39.19
N ALA A 54 -0.68 -41.70 -39.41
CA ALA A 54 -0.22 -42.18 -40.71
C ALA A 54 -1.35 -42.33 -41.75
N GLY A 55 -0.95 -42.57 -43.00
CA GLY A 55 -1.67 -42.36 -44.28
C GLY A 55 -3.12 -42.85 -44.43
N SER A 56 -3.68 -43.59 -43.48
CA SER A 56 -5.07 -44.03 -43.49
C SER A 56 -6.03 -43.23 -42.60
N ASP A 57 -5.55 -42.31 -41.76
CA ASP A 57 -6.32 -41.68 -40.65
C ASP A 57 -6.93 -42.74 -39.70
N LEU A 58 -6.33 -43.93 -39.69
CA LEU A 58 -6.65 -45.03 -38.79
C LEU A 58 -5.39 -45.31 -37.99
N ASP A 59 -5.41 -45.06 -36.68
CA ASP A 59 -4.27 -45.33 -35.75
C ASP A 59 -3.70 -46.78 -35.84
N THR A 60 -4.33 -47.67 -36.61
CA THR A 60 -3.90 -49.05 -36.91
C THR A 60 -2.58 -49.18 -37.69
N ASP A 61 -2.13 -48.16 -38.41
CA ASP A 61 -0.86 -48.16 -39.15
C ASP A 61 0.29 -47.44 -38.41
N ASP A 62 0.05 -46.98 -37.19
CA ASP A 62 1.05 -46.35 -36.33
C ASP A 62 2.07 -47.36 -35.76
N TYR A 63 3.31 -46.89 -35.61
CA TYR A 63 4.38 -47.65 -34.95
C TYR A 63 5.36 -46.73 -34.23
N LEU A 64 6.13 -47.34 -33.34
CA LEU A 64 7.27 -46.74 -32.66
C LEU A 64 8.47 -47.67 -32.77
N GLU A 65 9.66 -47.11 -32.98
CA GLU A 65 10.91 -47.85 -33.04
C GLU A 65 11.83 -47.52 -31.88
N LEU A 66 12.44 -48.57 -31.32
CA LEU A 66 13.55 -48.49 -30.38
C LEU A 66 14.84 -48.91 -31.09
N THR A 67 15.93 -48.16 -30.90
CA THR A 67 17.26 -48.52 -31.43
C THR A 67 18.26 -48.78 -30.31
N ASN A 68 19.02 -49.86 -30.42
CA ASN A 68 20.16 -50.15 -29.56
C ASN A 68 21.42 -49.39 -30.04
N THR A 69 21.82 -48.38 -29.27
CA THR A 69 23.00 -47.54 -29.52
C THR A 69 24.29 -48.11 -28.92
N SER A 70 24.20 -49.17 -28.13
CA SER A 70 25.36 -49.81 -27.51
C SER A 70 26.12 -50.73 -28.47
N THR A 71 27.31 -51.18 -28.04
CA THR A 71 28.15 -52.12 -28.80
C THR A 71 27.82 -53.60 -28.50
N THR A 72 26.85 -53.86 -27.63
CA THR A 72 26.43 -55.21 -27.21
C THR A 72 24.94 -55.41 -27.38
N GLY A 73 24.47 -56.66 -27.42
CA GLY A 73 23.04 -56.93 -27.39
C GLY A 73 22.41 -56.57 -26.04
N ILE A 74 21.19 -56.04 -26.04
CA ILE A 74 20.43 -55.65 -24.84
C ILE A 74 19.19 -56.53 -24.73
N ASP A 75 18.92 -57.03 -23.53
CA ASP A 75 17.70 -57.77 -23.19
C ASP A 75 16.63 -56.81 -22.66
N LEU A 76 15.50 -56.75 -23.37
CA LEU A 76 14.37 -55.88 -23.07
C LEU A 76 13.26 -56.61 -22.29
N SER A 77 13.50 -57.84 -21.84
CA SER A 77 12.51 -58.66 -21.15
C SER A 77 11.87 -57.94 -19.96
N GLY A 78 10.55 -57.77 -20.01
CA GLY A 78 9.78 -57.15 -18.93
C GLY A 78 9.82 -55.62 -18.90
N TRP A 79 10.47 -54.97 -19.87
CA TRP A 79 10.39 -53.52 -20.04
C TRP A 79 8.98 -53.12 -20.50
N SER A 80 8.57 -51.88 -20.22
CA SER A 80 7.22 -51.43 -20.54
C SER A 80 7.16 -49.93 -20.81
N PHE A 81 6.04 -49.45 -21.34
CA PHE A 81 5.80 -48.01 -21.52
C PHE A 81 4.93 -47.47 -20.38
N SER A 82 5.39 -46.41 -19.71
CA SER A 82 4.68 -45.76 -18.60
C SER A 82 3.89 -44.53 -19.02
N ALA A 83 4.10 -44.02 -20.24
CA ALA A 83 3.36 -42.93 -20.86
C ALA A 83 3.25 -43.11 -22.39
N GLY A 84 2.18 -42.59 -22.98
CA GLY A 84 1.85 -42.66 -24.41
C GLY A 84 1.11 -43.94 -24.78
N ILE A 85 1.87 -44.97 -25.19
CA ILE A 85 1.33 -46.29 -25.53
C ILE A 85 1.40 -47.26 -24.34
N THR A 86 0.76 -48.42 -24.46
CA THR A 86 0.82 -49.50 -23.46
C THR A 86 1.32 -50.79 -24.08
N ALA A 87 2.56 -51.18 -23.75
CA ALA A 87 3.11 -52.50 -24.10
C ALA A 87 4.02 -53.00 -22.98
N ILE A 88 4.07 -54.33 -22.80
CA ILE A 88 5.06 -55.02 -21.97
C ILE A 88 5.86 -55.92 -22.93
N LEU A 89 7.17 -55.72 -22.97
CA LEU A 89 8.05 -56.45 -23.89
C LEU A 89 8.26 -57.88 -23.37
N ALA A 90 7.96 -58.86 -24.22
CA ALA A 90 7.88 -60.26 -23.82
C ALA A 90 9.25 -60.81 -23.36
N ALA A 91 9.23 -61.82 -22.49
CA ALA A 91 10.44 -62.51 -22.07
C ALA A 91 11.20 -63.09 -23.27
N GLY A 92 12.50 -62.83 -23.35
CA GLY A 92 13.38 -63.18 -24.46
C GLY A 92 13.50 -62.12 -25.57
N SER A 93 12.86 -60.95 -25.41
CA SER A 93 13.02 -59.82 -26.35
C SER A 93 14.44 -59.27 -26.26
N THR A 94 15.25 -59.47 -27.30
CA THR A 94 16.64 -58.97 -27.33
C THR A 94 16.87 -58.14 -28.58
N VAL A 95 17.64 -57.06 -28.44
CA VAL A 95 18.04 -56.20 -29.55
C VAL A 95 19.55 -56.28 -29.71
N PRO A 96 20.09 -56.78 -30.84
CA PRO A 96 21.53 -56.83 -31.06
C PRO A 96 22.14 -55.42 -31.10
N ALA A 97 23.46 -55.31 -30.97
CA ALA A 97 24.17 -54.04 -31.10
C ALA A 97 23.84 -53.36 -32.44
N GLY A 98 23.40 -52.09 -32.40
CA GLY A 98 22.93 -51.35 -33.60
C GLY A 98 21.59 -51.84 -34.18
N GLY A 99 20.94 -52.81 -33.54
CA GLY A 99 19.65 -53.37 -33.92
C GLY A 99 18.49 -52.46 -33.57
N ARG A 100 17.33 -52.75 -34.16
CA ARG A 100 16.06 -52.03 -33.96
C ARG A 100 15.00 -52.99 -33.45
N TYR A 101 14.03 -52.44 -32.73
CA TYR A 101 12.89 -53.15 -32.20
C TYR A 101 11.63 -52.33 -32.45
N VAL A 102 10.76 -52.82 -33.32
CA VAL A 102 9.58 -52.10 -33.79
C VAL A 102 8.36 -52.58 -33.02
N VAL A 103 7.63 -51.63 -32.42
CA VAL A 103 6.38 -51.86 -31.72
C VAL A 103 5.25 -51.19 -32.51
N ALA A 104 4.27 -51.95 -32.98
CA ALA A 104 3.19 -51.43 -33.83
C ALA A 104 1.81 -51.57 -33.20
N LYS A 105 0.82 -50.81 -33.68
CA LYS A 105 -0.57 -50.91 -33.21
C LYS A 105 -1.25 -52.21 -33.64
N ASP A 106 -1.08 -52.59 -34.90
CA ASP A 106 -1.68 -53.79 -35.50
C ASP A 106 -0.64 -54.55 -36.32
N ALA A 107 -0.32 -55.77 -35.90
CA ALA A 107 0.71 -56.58 -36.56
C ALA A 107 0.34 -56.99 -37.99
N VAL A 108 -0.94 -57.20 -38.29
CA VAL A 108 -1.40 -57.60 -39.62
C VAL A 108 -1.30 -56.43 -40.58
N GLN A 109 -1.77 -55.25 -40.15
CA GLN A 109 -1.69 -54.03 -40.95
C GLN A 109 -0.24 -53.60 -41.16
N PHE A 110 0.58 -53.61 -40.10
CA PHE A 110 2.01 -53.31 -40.20
C PHE A 110 2.71 -54.26 -41.19
N GLN A 111 2.46 -55.57 -41.11
CA GLN A 111 3.05 -56.54 -42.03
C GLN A 111 2.57 -56.35 -43.48
N ALA A 112 1.32 -55.96 -43.69
CA ALA A 112 0.79 -55.64 -45.01
C ALA A 112 1.47 -54.41 -45.63
N THR A 113 1.79 -53.40 -44.81
CA THR A 113 2.44 -52.15 -45.24
C THR A 113 3.94 -52.32 -45.49
N TYR A 114 4.68 -52.93 -44.55
CA TYR A 114 6.15 -52.95 -44.56
C TYR A 114 6.75 -54.29 -45.00
N GLY A 115 5.95 -55.34 -45.16
CA GLY A 115 6.40 -56.65 -45.65
C GLY A 115 7.11 -57.54 -44.62
N PHE A 116 7.15 -57.14 -43.34
CA PHE A 116 7.64 -57.94 -42.21
C PHE A 116 6.80 -57.71 -40.95
N ALA A 117 6.82 -58.66 -40.01
CA ALA A 117 6.07 -58.54 -38.76
C ALA A 117 6.78 -57.63 -37.75
N PRO A 118 6.06 -56.81 -36.96
CA PRO A 118 6.67 -56.03 -35.89
C PRO A 118 7.14 -56.95 -34.74
N ASP A 119 8.09 -56.49 -33.94
CA ASP A 119 8.65 -57.26 -32.83
C ASP A 119 7.68 -57.37 -31.64
N ALA A 120 6.83 -56.36 -31.47
CA ALA A 120 5.76 -56.34 -30.48
C ALA A 120 4.54 -55.53 -30.94
N VAL A 121 3.42 -55.72 -30.23
CA VAL A 121 2.17 -54.97 -30.45
C VAL A 121 1.84 -54.14 -29.21
N TYR A 122 1.45 -52.88 -29.39
CA TYR A 122 1.03 -52.00 -28.29
C TYR A 122 -0.49 -51.75 -28.27
N GLY A 123 -1.01 -51.44 -27.08
CA GLY A 123 -2.34 -50.87 -26.86
C GLY A 123 -2.30 -49.35 -26.63
N GLY A 124 -3.45 -48.68 -26.61
CA GLY A 124 -3.51 -47.21 -26.71
C GLY A 124 -3.19 -46.73 -28.13
N ASN A 125 -3.12 -45.42 -28.38
CA ASN A 125 -2.81 -44.84 -29.69
C ASN A 125 -1.73 -43.77 -29.51
N LEU A 126 -0.90 -43.56 -30.53
CA LEU A 126 -0.06 -42.37 -30.57
C LEU A 126 -0.94 -41.13 -30.84
N SER A 127 -0.71 -40.03 -30.14
CA SER A 127 -1.49 -38.80 -30.28
C SER A 127 -1.15 -38.05 -31.57
N ASN A 128 -2.17 -37.71 -32.36
CA ASN A 128 -2.00 -36.96 -33.63
C ASN A 128 -1.53 -35.52 -33.40
N GLY A 129 -1.84 -34.91 -32.25
CA GLY A 129 -1.40 -33.54 -31.89
C GLY A 129 -0.13 -33.49 -31.04
N GLY A 130 0.56 -34.62 -30.89
CA GLY A 130 1.69 -34.76 -29.98
C GLY A 130 1.35 -35.29 -28.60
N GLU A 131 2.33 -35.91 -27.95
CA GLU A 131 2.29 -36.39 -26.57
C GLU A 131 3.68 -36.72 -26.03
N THR A 132 3.75 -37.21 -24.79
CA THR A 132 4.95 -37.79 -24.19
C THR A 132 4.88 -39.31 -24.19
N VAL A 133 5.90 -39.96 -24.74
CA VAL A 133 6.10 -41.41 -24.69
C VAL A 133 7.31 -41.73 -23.82
N THR A 134 7.13 -42.60 -22.81
CA THR A 134 8.18 -42.96 -21.85
C THR A 134 8.36 -44.46 -21.77
N LEU A 135 9.58 -44.94 -22.04
CA LEU A 135 10.01 -46.32 -21.87
C LEU A 135 10.64 -46.50 -20.47
N VAL A 136 10.25 -47.56 -19.77
CA VAL A 136 10.80 -47.93 -18.45
C VAL A 136 11.27 -49.38 -18.42
N ASP A 137 12.29 -49.67 -17.61
CA ASP A 137 12.75 -51.04 -17.38
C ASP A 137 11.79 -51.84 -16.46
N GLY A 138 12.16 -53.09 -16.16
CA GLY A 138 11.39 -53.96 -15.26
C GLY A 138 11.34 -53.50 -13.79
N ALA A 139 12.16 -52.51 -13.40
CA ALA A 139 12.15 -51.86 -12.09
C ALA A 139 11.44 -50.49 -12.12
N LEU A 140 10.83 -50.12 -13.26
CA LEU A 140 10.18 -48.83 -13.53
C LEU A 140 11.15 -47.63 -13.57
N ALA A 141 12.45 -47.86 -13.77
CA ALA A 141 13.39 -46.78 -14.05
C ALA A 141 13.21 -46.31 -15.51
N THR A 142 13.19 -45.00 -15.73
CA THR A 142 13.08 -44.42 -17.07
C THR A 142 14.32 -44.75 -17.89
N ILE A 143 14.10 -45.37 -19.04
CA ILE A 143 15.12 -45.63 -20.06
C ILE A 143 15.26 -44.43 -20.98
N ASP A 144 14.14 -44.02 -21.57
CA ASP A 144 14.09 -42.94 -22.54
C ASP A 144 12.70 -42.30 -22.56
N THR A 145 12.63 -41.03 -22.93
CA THR A 145 11.39 -40.27 -23.04
C THR A 145 11.47 -39.25 -24.16
N VAL A 146 10.46 -39.24 -25.02
CA VAL A 146 10.27 -38.21 -26.04
C VAL A 146 8.94 -37.48 -25.81
N THR A 147 8.93 -36.16 -25.95
CA THR A 147 7.69 -35.37 -26.04
C THR A 147 7.63 -34.71 -27.39
N TYR A 148 6.78 -35.18 -28.29
CA TYR A 148 6.65 -34.66 -29.65
C TYR A 148 5.39 -33.80 -29.82
N ALA A 149 5.38 -32.97 -30.87
CA ALA A 149 4.23 -32.17 -31.29
C ALA A 149 4.18 -32.09 -32.82
N ASP A 150 3.04 -31.66 -33.36
CA ASP A 150 2.78 -31.40 -34.78
C ASP A 150 2.92 -29.91 -35.16
N VAL A 151 3.29 -29.06 -34.20
CA VAL A 151 3.47 -27.61 -34.37
C VAL A 151 4.90 -27.16 -34.05
N ALA A 152 5.29 -26.02 -34.64
CA ALA A 152 6.61 -25.42 -34.42
C ALA A 152 6.91 -25.28 -32.90
N PRO A 153 8.12 -25.67 -32.44
CA PRO A 153 9.32 -25.93 -33.23
C PRO A 153 9.45 -27.36 -33.82
N TRP A 154 8.47 -28.25 -33.62
CA TRP A 154 8.50 -29.60 -34.20
C TRP A 154 8.13 -29.59 -35.69
N PRO A 155 8.61 -30.57 -36.48
CA PRO A 155 8.20 -30.71 -37.87
C PRO A 155 6.72 -31.07 -37.93
N SER A 156 5.93 -30.29 -38.66
CA SER A 156 4.50 -30.55 -38.87
C SER A 156 4.23 -31.50 -40.03
N THR A 157 5.23 -31.76 -40.89
CA THR A 157 5.06 -32.61 -42.08
C THR A 157 4.83 -34.09 -41.79
N PRO A 158 5.25 -34.68 -40.65
CA PRO A 158 4.88 -36.05 -40.28
C PRO A 158 3.40 -36.23 -39.98
N ASP A 159 2.70 -35.17 -39.60
CA ASP A 159 1.27 -35.21 -39.30
C ASP A 159 0.40 -35.31 -40.57
N GLY A 160 -0.69 -36.07 -40.50
CA GLY A 160 -1.78 -36.05 -41.47
C GLY A 160 -1.45 -36.64 -42.84
N THR A 161 -1.09 -37.93 -42.87
CA THR A 161 -0.57 -38.68 -44.05
C THR A 161 0.90 -38.40 -44.43
N GLY A 162 1.61 -37.70 -43.54
CA GLY A 162 3.04 -37.46 -43.64
C GLY A 162 3.91 -38.72 -43.50
N PRO A 163 5.23 -38.60 -43.75
CA PRO A 163 6.19 -39.65 -43.41
C PRO A 163 6.42 -39.69 -41.88
N SER A 164 7.08 -40.72 -41.35
CA SER A 164 7.36 -40.79 -39.90
C SER A 164 8.22 -39.63 -39.39
N LEU A 165 8.17 -39.40 -38.07
CA LEU A 165 9.07 -38.53 -37.33
C LEU A 165 10.31 -39.34 -36.91
N GLU A 166 11.46 -39.02 -37.49
CA GLU A 166 12.75 -39.68 -37.26
C GLU A 166 13.67 -38.83 -36.39
N LEU A 167 14.38 -39.47 -35.46
CA LEU A 167 15.50 -38.87 -34.74
C LEU A 167 16.68 -38.73 -35.71
N ARG A 168 17.23 -37.53 -35.83
CA ARG A 168 18.28 -37.20 -36.80
C ARG A 168 19.65 -37.75 -36.46
N ASP A 169 19.90 -38.10 -35.20
CA ASP A 169 21.12 -38.74 -34.73
C ASP A 169 20.78 -39.42 -33.41
N LEU A 170 21.06 -40.73 -33.32
CA LEU A 170 20.61 -41.61 -32.23
C LEU A 170 21.12 -41.22 -30.83
N LEU A 171 22.09 -40.33 -30.77
CA LEU A 171 22.69 -39.85 -29.52
C LEU A 171 22.39 -38.36 -29.27
N SER A 172 21.49 -37.77 -30.08
CA SER A 172 20.99 -36.42 -29.81
C SER A 172 20.10 -36.39 -28.59
N GLU A 173 20.08 -35.23 -27.93
CA GLU A 173 19.06 -34.91 -26.93
C GLU A 173 17.68 -34.98 -27.60
N ASN A 174 16.92 -36.02 -27.33
CA ASN A 174 15.67 -36.29 -28.03
C ASN A 174 14.49 -35.46 -27.48
N THR A 175 14.70 -34.64 -26.45
CA THR A 175 13.72 -33.66 -25.95
C THR A 175 13.70 -32.36 -26.77
N ILE A 176 14.69 -32.11 -27.63
CA ILE A 176 14.73 -30.92 -28.48
C ILE A 176 14.16 -31.21 -29.87
N ALA A 177 13.18 -30.40 -30.29
CA ALA A 177 12.53 -30.54 -31.60
C ALA A 177 13.50 -30.54 -32.80
N ALA A 178 14.61 -29.80 -32.70
CA ALA A 178 15.63 -29.73 -33.76
C ALA A 178 16.41 -31.05 -33.96
N ALA A 179 16.40 -31.95 -32.97
CA ALA A 179 16.96 -33.29 -33.11
C ALA A 179 16.08 -34.22 -33.94
N TRP A 180 14.84 -33.82 -34.23
CA TRP A 180 13.88 -34.63 -34.98
C TRP A 180 13.57 -34.02 -36.35
N GLY A 181 13.12 -34.86 -37.27
CA GLY A 181 12.74 -34.45 -38.61
C GLY A 181 11.79 -35.44 -39.26
N ALA A 182 11.14 -34.99 -40.32
CA ALA A 182 10.33 -35.88 -41.15
C ALA A 182 11.25 -36.82 -41.94
N SER A 183 10.89 -38.11 -41.97
CA SER A 183 11.55 -39.09 -42.81
C SER A 183 11.53 -38.66 -44.28
N LEU A 184 12.61 -38.95 -44.99
CA LEU A 184 12.70 -38.81 -46.45
C LEU A 184 12.06 -39.99 -47.17
N VAL A 185 11.64 -41.03 -46.44
CA VAL A 185 10.96 -42.21 -46.95
C VAL A 185 9.49 -42.13 -46.56
N ALA A 186 8.59 -42.26 -47.55
CA ALA A 186 7.15 -42.27 -47.30
C ALA A 186 6.79 -43.48 -46.42
N GLY A 187 6.08 -43.24 -45.32
CA GLY A 187 5.77 -44.26 -44.31
C GLY A 187 6.92 -44.60 -43.36
N GLY A 188 8.06 -43.90 -43.46
CA GLY A 188 9.20 -44.05 -42.55
C GLY A 188 10.17 -45.18 -42.87
N THR A 189 11.06 -45.49 -41.94
CA THR A 189 12.14 -46.48 -42.05
C THR A 189 12.10 -47.57 -40.98
N PRO A 190 10.94 -48.16 -40.64
CA PRO A 190 10.89 -49.12 -39.54
C PRO A 190 11.80 -50.33 -39.82
N GLY A 191 12.58 -50.71 -38.82
CA GLY A 191 13.58 -51.78 -38.90
C GLY A 191 14.85 -51.40 -39.66
N ALA A 192 14.97 -50.16 -40.17
CA ALA A 192 16.09 -49.66 -40.95
C ALA A 192 16.66 -48.36 -40.37
N LEU A 193 17.86 -47.98 -40.82
CA LEU A 193 18.48 -46.73 -40.37
C LEU A 193 17.62 -45.53 -40.82
N ASN A 194 17.26 -44.66 -39.86
CA ASN A 194 16.60 -43.38 -40.12
C ASN A 194 17.18 -42.69 -41.34
N SER A 195 16.32 -42.34 -42.28
CA SER A 195 16.67 -41.71 -43.54
C SER A 195 17.42 -40.37 -43.38
N ILE A 196 17.19 -39.68 -42.26
CA ILE A 196 17.85 -38.42 -41.91
C ILE A 196 18.97 -38.56 -40.87
N ASN A 197 19.44 -39.79 -40.63
CA ASN A 197 20.53 -40.06 -39.68
C ASN A 197 21.80 -39.28 -40.03
N GLY A 198 22.44 -38.70 -39.02
CA GLY A 198 23.62 -37.84 -39.13
C GLY A 198 23.30 -36.37 -39.43
N THR A 199 22.05 -36.00 -39.74
CA THR A 199 21.66 -34.60 -40.02
C THR A 199 21.36 -33.78 -38.77
N GLY A 200 21.45 -34.39 -37.59
CA GLY A 200 21.13 -33.73 -36.32
C GLY A 200 22.09 -32.58 -35.98
N PRO A 201 21.67 -31.65 -35.11
CA PRO A 201 22.56 -30.63 -34.56
C PRO A 201 23.79 -31.28 -33.91
N ALA A 202 24.87 -30.50 -33.75
CA ALA A 202 26.03 -31.01 -33.01
C ALA A 202 25.61 -31.38 -31.57
N PRO A 203 26.22 -32.41 -30.96
CA PRO A 203 25.99 -32.73 -29.56
C PRO A 203 26.27 -31.51 -28.67
N VAL A 204 25.69 -31.50 -27.47
CA VAL A 204 25.94 -30.45 -26.48
C VAL A 204 26.66 -31.03 -25.27
N VAL A 205 27.46 -30.21 -24.60
CA VAL A 205 28.03 -30.57 -23.30
C VAL A 205 26.97 -30.29 -22.23
N THR A 206 26.56 -31.30 -21.47
CA THR A 206 25.58 -31.16 -20.39
C THR A 206 26.24 -31.46 -19.04
N GLU A 207 25.56 -31.10 -17.94
CA GLU A 207 26.03 -31.38 -16.58
C GLU A 207 27.44 -30.85 -16.27
N LEU A 208 27.90 -29.82 -17.00
CA LEU A 208 29.23 -29.23 -16.78
C LEU A 208 29.31 -28.59 -15.40
N ALA A 209 30.16 -29.15 -14.55
CA ALA A 209 30.35 -28.69 -13.17
C ALA A 209 31.82 -28.70 -12.77
N ALA A 210 32.19 -27.79 -11.88
CA ALA A 210 33.48 -27.78 -11.20
C ALA A 210 33.28 -28.08 -9.71
N THR A 211 33.99 -29.07 -9.20
CA THR A 211 33.89 -29.51 -7.80
C THR A 211 35.26 -29.40 -7.10
N PRO A 212 35.34 -28.66 -5.98
CA PRO A 212 34.29 -27.80 -5.43
C PRO A 212 34.07 -26.54 -6.29
N ALA A 213 32.83 -26.01 -6.30
CA ALA A 213 32.50 -24.77 -7.01
C ALA A 213 33.21 -23.53 -6.43
N ARG A 214 33.73 -23.62 -5.20
CA ARG A 214 34.56 -22.61 -4.56
C ARG A 214 35.72 -23.27 -3.81
N PRO A 215 36.83 -23.59 -4.49
CA PRO A 215 37.95 -24.33 -3.90
C PRO A 215 38.67 -23.54 -2.82
N ALA A 216 39.12 -24.23 -1.77
CA ALA A 216 40.06 -23.67 -0.81
C ALA A 216 41.45 -23.47 -1.43
N ALA A 217 42.29 -22.66 -0.79
CA ALA A 217 43.67 -22.46 -1.25
C ALA A 217 44.42 -23.79 -1.38
N ASN A 218 45.04 -23.99 -2.54
CA ASN A 218 45.78 -25.18 -2.96
C ASN A 218 44.94 -26.46 -3.06
N GLN A 219 43.61 -26.37 -2.99
CA GLN A 219 42.70 -27.47 -3.28
C GLN A 219 42.53 -27.63 -4.80
N ALA A 220 42.72 -28.84 -5.31
CA ALA A 220 42.47 -29.15 -6.72
C ALA A 220 40.97 -29.05 -7.07
N VAL A 221 40.68 -28.79 -8.35
CA VAL A 221 39.31 -28.68 -8.87
C VAL A 221 39.10 -29.80 -9.89
N VAL A 222 38.10 -30.64 -9.66
CA VAL A 222 37.65 -31.61 -10.66
C VAL A 222 36.57 -30.95 -11.51
N VAL A 223 36.81 -30.84 -12.81
CA VAL A 223 35.76 -30.47 -13.77
C VAL A 223 35.20 -31.77 -14.32
N SER A 224 33.88 -31.89 -14.36
CA SER A 224 33.17 -33.02 -14.97
C SER A 224 32.04 -32.52 -15.86
N ALA A 225 31.71 -33.30 -16.89
CA ALA A 225 30.57 -33.04 -17.75
C ALA A 225 30.11 -34.33 -18.41
N ARG A 226 28.84 -34.40 -18.76
CA ARG A 226 28.29 -35.46 -19.59
C ARG A 226 28.49 -35.09 -21.06
N LEU A 227 29.07 -36.03 -21.80
CA LEU A 227 29.30 -35.95 -23.23
C LEU A 227 28.72 -37.20 -23.90
N GLN A 228 28.57 -37.14 -25.21
CA GLN A 228 28.22 -38.33 -25.99
C GLN A 228 29.28 -39.43 -25.77
N VAL A 229 28.85 -40.66 -25.49
CA VAL A 229 29.76 -41.80 -25.29
C VAL A 229 30.66 -41.99 -26.51
N GLY A 230 31.97 -42.17 -26.28
CA GLY A 230 32.97 -42.32 -27.35
C GLY A 230 33.50 -41.01 -27.91
N SER A 231 33.12 -39.86 -27.34
CA SER A 231 33.69 -38.55 -27.69
C SER A 231 35.17 -38.47 -27.39
N THR A 232 35.91 -37.73 -28.22
CA THR A 232 37.24 -37.21 -27.87
C THR A 232 37.06 -35.82 -27.28
N ALA A 233 37.58 -35.57 -26.08
CA ALA A 233 37.39 -34.30 -25.40
C ALA A 233 38.68 -33.79 -24.73
N SER A 234 38.77 -32.47 -24.62
CA SER A 234 39.83 -31.78 -23.90
C SER A 234 39.24 -30.72 -22.98
N LEU A 235 39.80 -30.62 -21.78
CA LEU A 235 39.55 -29.51 -20.88
C LEU A 235 40.66 -28.49 -21.11
N THR A 236 40.29 -27.30 -21.60
CA THR A 236 41.20 -26.17 -21.67
C THR A 236 40.96 -25.28 -20.47
N TYR A 237 41.97 -25.05 -19.65
CA TYR A 237 41.89 -24.11 -18.53
C TYR A 237 43.02 -23.09 -18.53
N LYS A 238 42.80 -21.97 -17.84
CA LYS A 238 43.86 -21.00 -17.51
C LYS A 238 43.67 -20.40 -16.13
N VAL A 239 44.78 -20.04 -15.51
CA VAL A 239 44.81 -19.38 -14.21
C VAL A 239 45.07 -17.89 -14.42
N MET A 240 44.21 -17.04 -13.88
CA MET A 240 44.25 -15.59 -14.07
C MET A 240 44.30 -15.23 -15.57
N PHE A 241 45.38 -14.56 -16.01
CA PHE A 241 45.63 -14.11 -17.38
C PHE A 241 46.73 -14.94 -18.06
N GLY A 242 47.03 -16.14 -17.53
CA GLY A 242 48.00 -17.04 -18.12
C GLY A 242 47.56 -17.63 -19.45
N SER A 243 48.48 -18.35 -20.10
CA SER A 243 48.21 -19.11 -21.32
C SER A 243 47.20 -20.24 -21.06
N ASP A 244 46.50 -20.64 -22.11
CA ASP A 244 45.66 -21.84 -22.11
C ASP A 244 46.52 -23.09 -21.87
N VAL A 245 46.02 -23.96 -20.99
CA VAL A 245 46.56 -25.29 -20.71
C VAL A 245 45.47 -26.30 -21.06
N ALA A 246 45.73 -27.12 -22.08
CA ALA A 246 44.85 -28.22 -22.44
C ALA A 246 45.27 -29.49 -21.69
N VAL A 247 44.29 -30.19 -21.13
CA VAL A 247 44.46 -31.52 -20.53
C VAL A 247 43.40 -32.46 -21.10
N ASP A 248 43.73 -33.75 -21.14
CA ASP A 248 42.80 -34.78 -21.59
C ASP A 248 41.58 -34.79 -20.67
N PHE A 249 40.39 -34.73 -21.27
CA PHE A 249 39.12 -34.87 -20.57
C PHE A 249 38.62 -36.27 -20.88
N LEU A 250 38.61 -37.14 -19.88
CA LEU A 250 38.49 -38.58 -20.08
C LEU A 250 37.31 -39.15 -19.28
N ASP A 251 36.62 -40.09 -19.91
CA ASP A 251 35.69 -41.02 -19.29
C ASP A 251 36.49 -42.29 -18.93
N ASN A 252 36.89 -42.41 -17.67
CA ASN A 252 37.78 -43.46 -17.19
C ASN A 252 37.55 -43.78 -15.70
N ALA A 253 38.35 -44.66 -15.10
CA ALA A 253 38.19 -45.02 -13.69
C ALA A 253 38.30 -43.84 -12.69
N ALA A 254 38.79 -42.66 -13.13
CA ALA A 254 38.89 -41.44 -12.33
C ALA A 254 37.74 -40.46 -12.58
N SER A 255 36.88 -40.64 -13.59
CA SER A 255 35.65 -39.86 -13.74
C SER A 255 34.56 -40.30 -12.76
N PRO A 256 33.65 -39.40 -12.36
CA PRO A 256 32.48 -39.78 -11.57
C PRO A 256 31.64 -40.83 -12.31
N GLY A 257 31.38 -41.98 -11.67
CA GLY A 257 30.59 -43.08 -12.25
C GLY A 257 31.40 -44.19 -12.93
N GLY A 258 32.67 -43.92 -13.26
CA GLY A 258 33.61 -44.91 -13.78
C GLY A 258 33.85 -44.75 -15.29
N ALA A 259 34.41 -45.79 -15.92
CA ALA A 259 34.75 -45.74 -17.35
C ALA A 259 33.59 -46.22 -18.23
N GLY A 260 33.31 -45.48 -19.31
CA GLY A 260 32.35 -45.82 -20.36
C GLY A 260 30.91 -45.40 -20.09
N ASP A 261 30.66 -44.54 -19.10
CA ASP A 261 29.32 -44.08 -18.71
C ASP A 261 28.92 -42.72 -19.30
N GLY A 262 29.80 -42.13 -20.13
CA GLY A 262 29.59 -40.84 -20.78
C GLY A 262 29.87 -39.64 -19.88
N VAL A 263 30.32 -39.84 -18.64
CA VAL A 263 30.76 -38.76 -17.75
C VAL A 263 32.27 -38.61 -17.85
N TYR A 264 32.70 -37.48 -18.40
CA TYR A 264 34.10 -37.17 -18.58
C TYR A 264 34.56 -36.25 -17.46
N ALA A 265 35.81 -36.40 -17.02
CA ALA A 265 36.39 -35.52 -16.02
C ALA A 265 37.88 -35.23 -16.26
N ALA A 266 38.34 -34.11 -15.71
CA ALA A 266 39.76 -33.81 -15.53
C ALA A 266 40.00 -32.97 -14.28
N THR A 267 41.20 -33.06 -13.73
CA THR A 267 41.60 -32.34 -12.52
C THR A 267 42.51 -31.18 -12.85
N ILE A 268 42.11 -29.97 -12.45
CA ILE A 268 42.94 -28.77 -12.47
C ILE A 268 43.73 -28.71 -11.15
N PRO A 269 45.07 -28.57 -11.20
CA PRO A 269 45.90 -28.44 -9.99
C PRO A 269 45.47 -27.26 -9.11
N GLY A 270 45.54 -27.45 -7.79
CA GLY A 270 45.14 -26.43 -6.83
C GLY A 270 45.93 -25.13 -6.96
N GLN A 271 45.24 -24.00 -6.76
CA GLN A 271 45.80 -22.66 -6.90
C GLN A 271 45.75 -21.88 -5.59
N THR A 272 46.55 -20.83 -5.46
CA THR A 272 46.59 -19.99 -4.25
C THR A 272 45.31 -19.16 -4.09
N ALA A 273 45.04 -18.71 -2.86
CA ALA A 273 43.85 -17.91 -2.53
C ALA A 273 43.67 -16.67 -3.42
N GLY A 274 42.42 -16.39 -3.82
CA GLY A 274 42.06 -15.21 -4.62
C GLY A 274 42.40 -15.34 -6.11
N LYS A 275 42.82 -16.51 -6.58
CA LYS A 275 43.06 -16.78 -8.01
C LYS A 275 41.78 -17.18 -8.72
N LEU A 276 41.60 -16.67 -9.93
CA LEU A 276 40.58 -17.10 -10.88
C LEU A 276 41.09 -18.29 -11.69
N ILE A 277 40.27 -19.33 -11.81
CA ILE A 277 40.46 -20.44 -12.74
C ILE A 277 39.34 -20.37 -13.76
N ARG A 278 39.69 -20.26 -15.04
CA ARG A 278 38.75 -20.28 -16.15
C ARG A 278 38.93 -21.56 -16.95
N TYR A 279 37.85 -22.18 -17.39
CA TYR A 279 37.88 -23.43 -18.14
C TYR A 279 36.79 -23.51 -19.20
N ARG A 280 37.04 -24.29 -20.24
CA ARG A 280 36.05 -24.73 -21.23
C ARG A 280 36.32 -26.18 -21.60
N VAL A 281 35.28 -26.88 -22.03
CA VAL A 281 35.38 -28.23 -22.58
C VAL A 281 35.18 -28.12 -24.09
N ASP A 282 36.14 -28.63 -24.85
CA ASP A 282 36.06 -28.78 -26.30
C ASP A 282 36.00 -30.28 -26.60
N ALA A 283 34.97 -30.73 -27.32
CA ALA A 283 34.69 -32.13 -27.61
C ALA A 283 34.35 -32.37 -29.08
N ALA A 284 34.52 -33.61 -29.53
CA ALA A 284 34.11 -34.05 -30.85
C ALA A 284 33.58 -35.48 -30.83
N SER A 285 32.50 -35.70 -31.57
CA SER A 285 31.87 -37.00 -31.77
C SER A 285 31.33 -37.12 -33.18
N GLY A 286 31.49 -38.27 -33.83
CA GLY A 286 30.99 -38.52 -35.19
C GLY A 286 31.47 -37.50 -36.24
N GLY A 287 32.63 -36.86 -36.03
CA GLY A 287 33.15 -35.80 -36.89
C GLY A 287 32.58 -34.39 -36.65
N LYS A 288 31.66 -34.22 -35.70
CA LYS A 288 31.10 -32.91 -35.29
C LYS A 288 31.82 -32.40 -34.05
N ALA A 289 32.22 -31.13 -34.04
CA ALA A 289 32.83 -30.46 -32.89
C ALA A 289 31.79 -29.66 -32.09
N TYR A 290 31.93 -29.63 -30.77
CA TYR A 290 31.05 -28.92 -29.86
C TYR A 290 31.78 -28.55 -28.56
N SER A 291 31.30 -27.55 -27.84
CA SER A 291 32.00 -27.02 -26.67
C SER A 291 31.04 -26.49 -25.61
N ALA A 292 31.53 -26.39 -24.37
CA ALA A 292 30.92 -25.57 -23.33
C ALA A 292 31.95 -24.63 -22.70
N PRO A 293 31.73 -23.30 -22.77
CA PRO A 293 30.62 -22.62 -23.46
C PRO A 293 30.56 -22.90 -24.97
N ALA A 294 29.40 -22.71 -25.59
CA ALA A 294 29.20 -23.02 -27.00
C ALA A 294 30.09 -22.16 -27.90
N THR A 295 30.53 -22.71 -29.03
CA THR A 295 31.35 -21.94 -29.99
C THR A 295 30.51 -20.78 -30.54
N GLY A 296 31.03 -19.55 -30.40
CA GLY A 296 30.33 -18.32 -30.79
C GLY A 296 29.46 -17.71 -29.69
N ASP A 297 29.41 -18.31 -28.50
CA ASP A 297 28.82 -17.68 -27.31
C ASP A 297 29.60 -16.39 -26.95
N SER A 298 28.89 -15.43 -26.34
CA SER A 298 29.45 -14.16 -25.85
C SER A 298 30.44 -14.36 -24.69
N VAL A 299 30.35 -15.50 -24.00
CA VAL A 299 31.35 -15.96 -23.02
C VAL A 299 32.22 -17.07 -23.57
N ARG A 300 33.52 -17.04 -23.23
CA ARG A 300 34.48 -18.03 -23.73
C ARG A 300 34.85 -19.11 -22.71
N TYR A 301 34.71 -18.81 -21.42
CA TYR A 301 35.03 -19.75 -20.34
C TYR A 301 33.93 -19.75 -19.27
N ARG A 302 33.78 -20.90 -18.61
CA ARG A 302 33.25 -20.98 -17.23
C ARG A 302 34.39 -20.71 -16.25
N GLY A 303 34.08 -20.58 -14.96
CA GLY A 303 35.16 -20.42 -13.99
C GLY A 303 34.77 -20.67 -12.55
N VAL A 304 35.80 -20.73 -11.72
CA VAL A 304 35.72 -20.76 -10.25
C VAL A 304 36.76 -19.81 -9.68
N VAL A 305 36.49 -19.25 -8.51
CA VAL A 305 37.44 -18.42 -7.76
C VAL A 305 37.88 -19.16 -6.52
N VAL A 306 39.20 -19.23 -6.31
CA VAL A 306 39.77 -19.83 -5.10
C VAL A 306 39.47 -18.96 -3.89
N LEU A 307 38.78 -19.54 -2.91
CA LEU A 307 38.39 -18.89 -1.67
C LEU A 307 39.60 -18.27 -0.97
N ASN A 308 39.53 -16.96 -0.73
CA ASN A 308 40.41 -16.27 0.21
C ASN A 308 39.71 -16.15 1.57
N SER A 309 39.94 -17.11 2.46
CA SER A 309 39.34 -17.15 3.80
C SER A 309 39.80 -16.00 4.71
N GLY A 310 40.87 -15.28 4.35
CA GLY A 310 41.33 -14.09 5.05
C GLY A 310 40.50 -12.83 4.75
N VAL A 311 39.61 -12.88 3.75
CA VAL A 311 38.72 -11.78 3.41
C VAL A 311 37.45 -11.87 4.23
N THR A 312 37.25 -10.92 5.14
CA THR A 312 36.02 -10.75 5.91
C THR A 312 35.39 -9.39 5.58
N SER A 313 34.07 -9.36 5.42
CA SER A 313 33.29 -8.13 5.19
C SER A 313 31.84 -8.36 5.61
N GLN A 314 31.17 -7.28 6.01
CA GLN A 314 29.72 -7.26 6.24
C GLN A 314 28.94 -6.89 4.95
N LEU A 315 29.67 -6.61 3.87
CA LEU A 315 29.14 -6.28 2.57
C LEU A 315 29.32 -7.48 1.62
N PRO A 316 28.52 -7.56 0.54
CA PRO A 316 28.81 -8.45 -0.56
C PRO A 316 30.26 -8.25 -1.04
N VAL A 317 31.00 -9.35 -1.15
CA VAL A 317 32.38 -9.36 -1.65
C VAL A 317 32.36 -9.72 -3.12
N ILE A 318 32.57 -8.72 -3.97
CA ILE A 318 32.62 -8.88 -5.42
C ILE A 318 34.06 -9.05 -5.86
N GLU A 319 34.33 -10.13 -6.58
CA GLU A 319 35.66 -10.45 -7.08
C GLU A 319 35.68 -10.22 -8.58
N TRP A 320 36.50 -9.28 -9.06
CA TRP A 320 36.63 -8.99 -10.48
C TRP A 320 38.08 -9.07 -10.94
N PHE A 321 38.26 -9.51 -12.18
CA PHE A 321 39.57 -9.83 -12.75
C PHE A 321 39.75 -9.12 -14.08
N MET A 322 40.81 -8.34 -14.17
CA MET A 322 41.20 -7.63 -15.39
C MET A 322 42.72 -7.54 -15.44
N GLU A 323 43.30 -7.85 -16.60
CA GLU A 323 44.75 -7.75 -16.79
C GLU A 323 45.23 -6.31 -16.57
N ASP A 324 46.40 -6.14 -15.95
CA ASP A 324 46.92 -4.80 -15.63
C ASP A 324 47.19 -3.98 -16.88
N SER A 325 47.58 -4.61 -17.99
CA SER A 325 47.77 -3.95 -19.28
C SER A 325 46.46 -3.33 -19.78
N VAL A 326 45.35 -4.08 -19.72
CA VAL A 326 44.00 -3.62 -20.09
C VAL A 326 43.54 -2.51 -19.16
N TYR A 327 43.64 -2.70 -17.85
CA TYR A 327 43.26 -1.71 -16.85
C TYR A 327 43.99 -0.36 -17.04
N ASN A 328 45.33 -0.42 -17.21
CA ASN A 328 46.14 0.77 -17.43
C ASN A 328 45.83 1.44 -18.76
N ASN A 329 45.49 0.67 -19.79
CA ASN A 329 45.09 1.20 -21.09
C ASN A 329 43.75 1.95 -21.00
N ILE A 330 42.76 1.41 -20.28
CA ILE A 330 41.50 2.11 -20.03
C ILE A 330 41.74 3.42 -19.27
N LEU A 331 42.58 3.40 -18.21
CA LEU A 331 42.94 4.62 -17.49
C LEU A 331 43.64 5.66 -18.38
N ALA A 332 44.53 5.23 -19.28
CA ALA A 332 45.18 6.14 -20.23
C ALA A 332 44.20 6.75 -21.24
N ASN A 333 43.12 6.04 -21.56
CA ASN A 333 42.10 6.44 -22.53
C ASN A 333 40.77 6.84 -21.89
N HIS A 334 40.76 7.26 -20.62
CA HIS A 334 39.56 7.56 -19.83
C HIS A 334 38.59 8.62 -20.43
N ARG A 335 38.99 9.36 -21.47
CA ARG A 335 38.14 10.32 -22.21
C ARG A 335 37.43 9.74 -23.43
N GLN A 336 37.70 8.50 -23.79
CA GLN A 336 37.00 7.79 -24.86
C GLN A 336 35.87 6.99 -24.21
N ASP A 337 34.64 7.45 -24.37
CA ASP A 337 33.48 6.86 -23.69
C ASP A 337 33.22 5.41 -24.12
N ASP A 338 33.58 5.04 -25.35
CA ASP A 338 33.41 3.68 -25.90
C ASP A 338 34.66 2.78 -25.73
N PHE A 339 35.69 3.25 -25.03
CA PHE A 339 36.91 2.45 -24.83
C PHE A 339 36.72 1.42 -23.70
N GLN A 340 36.40 0.18 -24.09
CA GLN A 340 36.12 -0.93 -23.19
C GLN A 340 37.29 -1.93 -23.08
N GLY A 341 37.38 -2.60 -21.95
CA GLY A 341 38.28 -3.74 -21.76
C GLY A 341 37.60 -4.92 -21.07
N ALA A 342 38.04 -6.12 -21.46
CA ALA A 342 37.49 -7.37 -20.96
C ALA A 342 37.87 -7.62 -19.49
N ALA A 343 36.90 -8.11 -18.75
CA ALA A 343 36.99 -8.48 -17.35
C ALA A 343 36.24 -9.79 -17.08
N VAL A 344 36.38 -10.29 -15.87
CA VAL A 344 35.60 -11.41 -15.32
C VAL A 344 35.02 -10.96 -14.00
N TRP A 345 33.74 -11.18 -13.78
CA TRP A 345 33.08 -10.85 -12.51
C TRP A 345 32.62 -12.12 -11.80
N ALA A 346 32.75 -12.11 -10.47
CA ALA A 346 32.36 -13.24 -9.64
C ALA A 346 31.74 -12.81 -8.31
N TYR A 347 30.71 -13.56 -7.91
CA TYR A 347 30.02 -13.41 -6.64
C TYR A 347 29.34 -14.72 -6.25
N ASN A 348 29.49 -15.16 -5.00
CA ASN A 348 28.86 -16.38 -4.47
C ASN A 348 28.98 -17.65 -5.36
N GLY A 349 30.12 -17.82 -6.03
CA GLY A 349 30.38 -18.98 -6.90
C GLY A 349 29.91 -18.79 -8.35
N GLN A 350 29.10 -17.76 -8.65
CA GLN A 350 28.87 -17.31 -10.02
C GLN A 350 30.16 -16.69 -10.56
N VAL A 351 30.55 -17.06 -11.80
CA VAL A 351 31.68 -16.46 -12.53
C VAL A 351 31.23 -16.20 -13.96
N ILE A 352 31.27 -14.92 -14.37
CA ILE A 352 30.93 -14.48 -15.73
C ILE A 352 32.20 -13.95 -16.39
N ASP A 353 32.65 -14.66 -17.42
CA ASP A 353 33.75 -14.24 -18.29
C ASP A 353 33.25 -13.26 -19.37
N GLY A 354 34.14 -12.51 -20.01
CA GLY A 354 33.76 -11.64 -21.14
C GLY A 354 32.99 -10.37 -20.76
N VAL A 355 32.90 -10.03 -19.47
CA VAL A 355 32.31 -8.77 -19.01
C VAL A 355 33.10 -7.60 -19.57
N LEU A 356 32.43 -6.58 -20.09
CA LEU A 356 33.08 -5.38 -20.62
C LEU A 356 33.02 -4.27 -19.56
N MET A 357 34.14 -3.57 -19.39
CA MET A 357 34.24 -2.45 -18.47
C MET A 357 34.91 -1.25 -19.13
N ASN A 358 34.34 -0.06 -18.91
CA ASN A 358 34.91 1.24 -19.28
C ASN A 358 34.70 2.25 -18.15
N ILE A 359 35.44 3.36 -18.21
CA ILE A 359 35.33 4.43 -17.22
C ILE A 359 34.14 5.31 -17.56
N ARG A 360 33.38 5.72 -16.54
CA ARG A 360 32.21 6.60 -16.69
C ARG A 360 32.26 7.86 -15.83
N GLY A 361 31.36 8.78 -16.16
CA GLY A 361 31.17 10.08 -15.48
C GLY A 361 32.15 11.14 -15.98
N ASN A 362 31.81 12.42 -15.81
CA ASN A 362 32.59 13.52 -16.41
C ASN A 362 33.80 13.91 -15.56
N THR A 363 33.60 14.40 -14.33
CA THR A 363 34.71 14.80 -13.45
C THR A 363 35.36 13.60 -12.77
N SER A 364 34.60 12.52 -12.54
CA SER A 364 35.07 11.32 -11.85
C SER A 364 36.06 10.47 -12.64
N ARG A 365 36.10 10.60 -13.98
CA ARG A 365 36.99 9.79 -14.83
C ARG A 365 38.48 10.08 -14.64
N THR A 366 38.82 11.23 -14.06
CA THR A 366 40.20 11.61 -13.71
C THR A 366 40.51 11.44 -12.22
N ALA A 367 39.56 10.93 -11.42
CA ALA A 367 39.80 10.70 -10.01
C ALA A 367 40.79 9.55 -9.80
N ALA A 368 41.51 9.56 -8.67
CA ALA A 368 42.43 8.47 -8.31
C ALA A 368 41.71 7.11 -8.29
N LYS A 369 40.44 7.13 -7.84
CA LYS A 369 39.52 6.01 -7.86
C LYS A 369 38.37 6.35 -8.82
N VAL A 370 38.28 5.67 -9.96
CA VAL A 370 37.31 5.99 -11.03
C VAL A 370 35.99 5.23 -10.85
N ASN A 371 34.94 5.72 -11.52
CA ASN A 371 33.66 5.02 -11.67
C ASN A 371 33.72 4.10 -12.89
N TRP A 372 33.16 2.91 -12.77
CA TRP A 372 33.09 1.94 -13.88
C TRP A 372 31.67 1.80 -14.39
N LYS A 373 31.54 1.70 -15.71
CA LYS A 373 30.41 1.07 -16.36
C LYS A 373 30.76 -0.41 -16.55
N VAL A 374 29.81 -1.29 -16.28
CA VAL A 374 29.97 -2.74 -16.35
C VAL A 374 28.84 -3.29 -17.19
N GLU A 375 29.18 -3.96 -18.28
CA GLU A 375 28.24 -4.54 -19.24
C GLU A 375 28.45 -6.05 -19.26
N LEU A 376 27.38 -6.80 -18.98
CA LEU A 376 27.42 -8.25 -19.03
C LEU A 376 27.36 -8.72 -20.48
N PRO A 377 27.96 -9.89 -20.80
CA PRO A 377 27.84 -10.50 -22.11
C PRO A 377 26.37 -10.75 -22.47
N LYS A 378 26.02 -10.61 -23.75
CA LYS A 378 24.64 -10.81 -24.23
C LYS A 378 24.11 -12.17 -23.77
N GLY A 379 22.95 -12.15 -23.11
CA GLY A 379 22.26 -13.34 -22.60
C GLY A 379 22.70 -13.79 -21.20
N TYR A 380 23.52 -12.99 -20.51
CA TYR A 380 23.99 -13.26 -19.17
C TYR A 380 23.65 -12.10 -18.22
N ASP A 381 23.10 -12.45 -17.05
CA ASP A 381 22.83 -11.49 -15.98
C ASP A 381 23.65 -11.81 -14.73
N PHE A 382 23.92 -10.78 -13.93
CA PHE A 382 24.64 -10.90 -12.67
C PHE A 382 23.69 -10.95 -11.48
N ASN A 383 23.63 -12.10 -10.81
CA ASN A 383 22.72 -12.32 -9.69
C ASN A 383 23.41 -12.05 -8.35
N LEU A 384 22.96 -11.02 -7.65
CA LEU A 384 23.48 -10.64 -6.35
C LEU A 384 22.80 -11.36 -5.17
N GLY A 385 22.19 -12.52 -5.38
CA GLY A 385 21.66 -13.38 -4.30
C GLY A 385 20.56 -12.72 -3.47
N GLY A 386 19.66 -11.98 -4.13
CA GLY A 386 18.56 -11.25 -3.47
C GLY A 386 18.97 -9.95 -2.77
N GLN A 387 20.22 -9.48 -2.93
CA GLN A 387 20.60 -8.13 -2.47
C GLN A 387 19.94 -7.01 -3.30
N LEU A 388 19.53 -7.34 -4.53
CA LEU A 388 18.73 -6.51 -5.43
C LEU A 388 17.45 -7.27 -5.82
N PRO A 389 16.38 -6.56 -6.22
CA PRO A 389 15.10 -7.18 -6.56
C PRO A 389 15.17 -8.09 -7.80
N TYR A 390 16.15 -7.89 -8.69
CA TYR A 390 16.37 -8.69 -9.90
C TYR A 390 17.87 -8.72 -10.28
N PRO A 391 18.29 -9.68 -11.14
CA PRO A 391 19.63 -9.72 -11.74
C PRO A 391 19.90 -8.54 -12.67
N LEU A 392 21.18 -8.20 -12.89
CA LEU A 392 21.58 -7.04 -13.70
C LEU A 392 22.32 -7.46 -14.98
N ASP A 393 21.97 -6.87 -16.12
CA ASP A 393 22.64 -6.99 -17.43
C ASP A 393 23.62 -5.84 -17.71
N GLU A 394 23.40 -4.69 -17.09
CA GLU A 394 24.32 -3.55 -17.05
C GLU A 394 24.27 -2.90 -15.66
N PHE A 395 25.38 -2.30 -15.20
CA PHE A 395 25.38 -1.45 -14.02
C PHE A 395 26.58 -0.52 -13.92
N ALA A 396 26.49 0.45 -13.00
CA ALA A 396 27.61 1.28 -12.60
C ALA A 396 28.24 0.78 -11.30
N LEU A 397 29.57 0.63 -11.26
CA LEU A 397 30.33 0.54 -10.02
C LEU A 397 30.83 1.93 -9.64
N GLN A 398 30.10 2.58 -8.73
CA GLN A 398 30.40 3.90 -8.22
C GLN A 398 31.54 3.87 -7.19
N ASN A 399 32.35 4.91 -7.20
CA ASN A 399 33.58 5.03 -6.42
C ASN A 399 33.37 5.56 -4.99
N TYR A 400 32.14 5.87 -4.60
CA TYR A 400 31.83 6.48 -3.31
C TYR A 400 32.31 5.60 -2.16
N SER A 401 32.97 6.20 -1.18
CA SER A 401 33.27 5.56 0.11
C SER A 401 32.28 5.97 1.18
N ASP A 402 31.82 7.23 1.15
CA ASP A 402 30.78 7.76 2.02
C ASP A 402 29.37 7.25 1.72
N ASN A 403 28.43 7.59 2.61
CA ASN A 403 27.07 7.08 2.59
C ASN A 403 26.03 8.11 2.11
N PHE A 404 26.44 9.25 1.52
CA PHE A 404 25.47 10.29 1.13
C PHE A 404 24.47 9.78 0.09
N ALA A 405 24.98 9.14 -0.97
CA ALA A 405 24.15 8.56 -2.02
C ALA A 405 23.26 7.42 -1.52
N ASP A 406 23.74 6.59 -0.59
CA ASP A 406 22.91 5.51 -0.01
C ASP A 406 21.70 6.09 0.74
N VAL A 407 21.89 7.15 1.52
CA VAL A 407 20.79 7.85 2.19
C VAL A 407 19.86 8.51 1.16
N GLY A 408 20.42 9.17 0.14
CA GLY A 408 19.65 9.82 -0.92
C GLY A 408 18.72 8.88 -1.68
N TRP A 409 19.25 7.77 -2.19
CA TRP A 409 18.45 6.77 -2.91
C TRP A 409 17.43 6.09 -2.00
N ALA A 410 17.80 5.80 -0.76
CA ALA A 410 16.83 5.28 0.21
C ALA A 410 15.72 6.30 0.53
N THR A 411 15.99 7.61 0.50
CA THR A 411 14.94 8.65 0.57
C THR A 411 14.03 8.62 -0.64
N VAL A 412 14.57 8.55 -1.87
CA VAL A 412 13.78 8.47 -3.11
C VAL A 412 12.81 7.29 -3.05
N ASN A 413 13.33 6.10 -2.71
CA ASN A 413 12.55 4.88 -2.62
C ASN A 413 11.48 4.97 -1.51
N ALA A 414 11.85 5.44 -0.31
CA ALA A 414 10.91 5.58 0.81
C ALA A 414 9.86 6.69 0.62
N ALA A 415 10.12 7.65 -0.28
CA ALA A 415 9.17 8.68 -0.68
C ALA A 415 8.24 8.23 -1.82
N GLY A 416 8.42 7.01 -2.35
CA GLY A 416 7.58 6.42 -3.38
C GLY A 416 7.79 7.00 -4.78
N ALA A 417 8.96 7.58 -5.06
CA ALA A 417 9.34 7.99 -6.40
C ALA A 417 10.04 6.84 -7.14
N ARG A 418 10.03 6.87 -8.47
CA ARG A 418 10.84 5.93 -9.26
C ARG A 418 12.33 6.17 -8.98
N GLY A 419 13.01 5.11 -8.57
CA GLY A 419 14.38 5.17 -8.10
C GLY A 419 15.23 4.02 -8.61
N LEU A 420 16.54 4.23 -8.56
CA LEU A 420 17.53 3.20 -8.80
C LEU A 420 17.94 2.58 -7.47
N ASN A 421 18.18 1.28 -7.46
CA ASN A 421 18.77 0.63 -6.31
C ASN A 421 20.28 0.78 -6.34
N ILE A 422 20.84 0.96 -5.15
CA ILE A 422 22.27 1.05 -4.92
C ILE A 422 22.63 0.19 -3.73
N ILE A 423 23.70 -0.60 -3.86
CA ILE A 423 24.19 -1.46 -2.78
C ILE A 423 25.68 -1.22 -2.51
N PRO A 424 26.09 -1.00 -1.25
CA PRO A 424 27.49 -0.94 -0.89
C PRO A 424 28.12 -2.34 -1.01
N VAL A 425 29.24 -2.42 -1.71
CA VAL A 425 29.98 -3.65 -1.95
C VAL A 425 31.46 -3.49 -1.62
N ARG A 426 32.06 -4.54 -1.08
CA ARG A 426 33.52 -4.68 -1.08
C ARG A 426 33.93 -5.28 -2.41
N THR A 427 34.92 -4.69 -3.08
CA THR A 427 35.47 -5.25 -4.31
C THR A 427 36.91 -5.73 -4.14
N GLN A 428 37.22 -6.83 -4.79
CA GLN A 428 38.56 -7.40 -4.92
C GLN A 428 38.94 -7.37 -6.39
N ARG A 429 40.09 -6.77 -6.73
CA ARG A 429 40.65 -6.80 -8.07
C ARG A 429 41.81 -7.78 -8.08
N ASN A 430 41.76 -8.79 -8.94
CA ASN A 430 42.84 -9.77 -9.09
C ASN A 430 43.25 -10.44 -7.76
N GLY A 431 42.28 -10.69 -6.88
CA GLY A 431 42.47 -11.35 -5.57
C GLY A 431 42.92 -10.43 -4.42
N SER A 432 43.03 -9.11 -4.65
CA SER A 432 43.45 -8.13 -3.63
C SER A 432 42.43 -7.02 -3.43
N PHE A 433 42.39 -6.45 -2.22
CA PHE A 433 41.40 -5.42 -1.88
C PHE A 433 41.49 -4.27 -2.88
N TRP A 434 40.37 -4.00 -3.55
CA TRP A 434 40.30 -2.93 -4.51
C TRP A 434 39.64 -1.69 -3.94
N SER A 435 38.39 -1.80 -3.51
CA SER A 435 37.64 -0.68 -2.96
C SER A 435 36.38 -1.10 -2.18
N LEU A 436 35.91 -0.22 -1.30
CA LEU A 436 34.48 -0.08 -1.02
C LEU A 436 33.85 0.69 -2.19
N GLY A 437 32.91 0.10 -2.92
CA GLY A 437 32.18 0.78 -3.98
C GLY A 437 30.68 0.59 -3.83
N ARG A 438 29.90 1.13 -4.76
CA ARG A 438 28.48 0.83 -4.86
C ARG A 438 28.15 0.26 -6.22
N ILE A 439 27.52 -0.91 -6.27
CA ILE A 439 26.81 -1.32 -7.48
C ILE A 439 25.53 -0.51 -7.51
N MET A 440 25.34 0.24 -8.59
CA MET A 440 24.19 1.10 -8.83
C MET A 440 23.56 0.66 -10.14
N GLU A 441 22.27 0.35 -10.09
CA GLU A 441 21.46 0.09 -11.28
C GLU A 441 21.57 1.24 -12.28
N THR A 442 21.43 0.91 -13.55
CA THR A 442 21.39 1.87 -14.66
C THR A 442 20.00 1.92 -15.28
N GLU A 443 19.73 2.96 -16.06
CA GLU A 443 18.51 3.03 -16.88
C GLU A 443 18.62 2.09 -18.10
N ASP A 444 18.70 0.79 -17.86
CA ASP A 444 18.93 -0.27 -18.86
C ASP A 444 17.68 -1.13 -19.10
N GLY A 445 17.83 -2.26 -19.82
CA GLY A 445 16.73 -3.17 -20.10
C GLY A 445 16.14 -3.74 -18.81
N SER A 446 16.96 -4.36 -17.97
CA SER A 446 16.50 -5.01 -16.73
C SER A 446 15.74 -4.05 -15.80
N TRP A 447 16.27 -2.84 -15.59
CA TRP A 447 15.61 -1.86 -14.75
C TRP A 447 14.31 -1.36 -15.39
N ARG A 448 14.30 -1.03 -16.68
CA ARG A 448 13.07 -0.57 -17.34
C ARG A 448 12.00 -1.65 -17.28
N ASP A 449 12.36 -2.92 -17.47
CA ASP A 449 11.44 -4.04 -17.49
C ASP A 449 10.78 -4.18 -16.11
N ALA A 450 11.60 -4.09 -15.06
CA ALA A 450 11.15 -4.14 -13.67
C ALA A 450 10.27 -2.94 -13.28
N GLN A 451 10.48 -1.77 -13.89
CA GLN A 451 9.67 -0.57 -13.67
C GLN A 451 8.43 -0.49 -14.57
N GLY A 452 8.32 -1.37 -15.57
CA GLY A 452 7.25 -1.35 -16.57
C GLY A 452 7.33 -0.15 -17.52
N VAL A 453 8.52 0.26 -17.93
CA VAL A 453 8.75 1.49 -18.74
C VAL A 453 9.60 1.23 -20.00
N ASP A 454 9.66 0.00 -20.50
CA ASP A 454 10.58 -0.44 -21.58
C ASP A 454 10.44 0.36 -22.85
N ASN A 455 9.20 0.66 -23.19
CA ASN A 455 8.86 1.34 -24.41
C ASN A 455 8.65 2.85 -24.23
N TRP A 456 8.90 3.38 -23.03
CA TRP A 456 8.77 4.82 -22.74
C TRP A 456 9.87 5.62 -23.44
N ALA A 457 9.58 6.86 -23.80
CA ALA A 457 10.63 7.79 -24.21
C ALA A 457 11.34 8.32 -22.96
N ILE A 458 12.65 8.11 -22.84
CA ILE A 458 13.43 8.50 -21.66
C ILE A 458 14.62 9.33 -22.11
N TYR A 459 14.79 10.50 -21.50
CA TYR A 459 15.86 11.44 -21.77
C TYR A 459 16.58 11.77 -20.46
N LYS A 460 17.91 11.78 -20.49
CA LYS A 460 18.74 12.21 -19.37
C LYS A 460 19.18 13.66 -19.58
N GLY A 461 19.09 14.50 -18.57
CA GLY A 461 19.64 15.85 -18.61
C GLY A 461 21.17 15.83 -18.63
N ASP A 462 21.78 16.35 -19.69
CA ASP A 462 23.23 16.40 -19.91
C ASP A 462 23.70 17.83 -20.25
N GLY A 463 23.43 18.78 -19.34
CA GLY A 463 23.79 20.20 -19.51
C GLY A 463 22.66 21.08 -20.01
N GLY A 464 21.42 20.59 -19.95
CA GLY A 464 20.21 21.30 -20.34
C GLY A 464 19.34 21.73 -19.17
N SER A 465 18.65 22.87 -19.29
CA SER A 465 17.61 23.31 -18.35
C SER A 465 16.18 23.06 -18.84
N LEU A 466 16.00 22.33 -19.95
CA LEU A 466 14.75 22.25 -20.74
C LEU A 466 14.33 23.60 -21.34
N SER A 467 15.30 24.43 -21.74
CA SER A 467 15.06 25.68 -22.46
C SER A 467 14.65 25.42 -23.92
N ARG A 468 13.88 26.35 -24.52
CA ARG A 468 13.40 26.26 -25.90
C ARG A 468 14.51 26.29 -26.94
N THR A 469 14.34 25.51 -28.01
CA THR A 469 15.12 25.59 -29.26
C THR A 469 14.19 25.77 -30.47
N SER A 470 14.73 26.12 -31.63
CA SER A 470 13.94 26.43 -32.83
C SER A 470 13.31 25.22 -33.53
N SER A 471 13.83 24.01 -33.31
CA SER A 471 13.36 22.77 -33.94
C SER A 471 13.83 21.53 -33.16
N PRO A 472 13.25 20.35 -33.39
CA PRO A 472 13.74 19.09 -32.82
C PRO A 472 15.22 18.82 -33.12
N ALA A 473 15.65 19.03 -34.37
CA ALA A 473 17.06 18.89 -34.76
C ALA A 473 18.00 19.87 -34.02
N ALA A 474 17.51 21.08 -33.69
CA ALA A 474 18.29 22.03 -32.89
C ALA A 474 18.37 21.63 -31.41
N LEU A 475 17.37 20.91 -30.87
CA LEU A 475 17.44 20.33 -29.53
C LEU A 475 18.42 19.15 -29.49
N GLU A 476 18.38 18.26 -30.47
CA GLU A 476 19.34 17.17 -30.59
C GLU A 476 20.77 17.69 -30.71
N ALA A 477 21.00 18.67 -31.59
CA ALA A 477 22.32 19.26 -31.81
C ALA A 477 22.87 20.04 -30.60
N SER A 478 22.03 20.40 -29.62
CA SER A 478 22.51 21.08 -28.41
C SER A 478 23.17 20.13 -27.41
N LEU A 479 22.95 18.82 -27.55
CA LEU A 479 23.40 17.75 -26.65
C LEU A 479 22.93 17.94 -25.20
N TRP A 480 21.90 18.75 -24.97
CA TRP A 480 21.36 19.02 -23.64
C TRP A 480 20.58 17.85 -23.05
N LEU A 481 20.09 16.94 -23.89
CA LEU A 481 19.36 15.74 -23.53
C LEU A 481 19.99 14.54 -24.22
N ASP A 482 20.35 13.53 -23.43
CA ASP A 482 20.83 12.23 -23.92
C ASP A 482 19.66 11.24 -23.95
N LYS A 483 19.31 10.74 -25.15
CA LYS A 483 18.16 9.86 -25.36
C LYS A 483 18.52 8.42 -24.99
N LYS A 484 17.81 7.87 -23.99
CA LYS A 484 18.11 6.57 -23.37
C LYS A 484 17.31 5.41 -23.94
N ALA A 485 16.09 5.67 -24.37
CA ALA A 485 15.20 4.71 -25.00
C ALA A 485 14.63 5.29 -26.31
N ARG A 486 14.20 4.42 -27.24
CA ARG A 486 13.69 4.82 -28.57
C ARG A 486 14.70 5.68 -29.36
N LYS A 487 15.96 5.24 -29.36
CA LYS A 487 17.12 5.99 -29.89
C LYS A 487 17.08 6.22 -31.41
N ASP A 488 16.25 5.47 -32.11
CA ASP A 488 15.99 5.55 -33.55
C ASP A 488 14.96 6.63 -33.91
N GLU A 489 14.23 7.19 -32.94
CA GLU A 489 13.28 8.27 -33.13
C GLU A 489 13.90 9.66 -32.91
N ASP A 490 13.32 10.70 -33.52
CA ASP A 490 13.76 12.09 -33.34
C ASP A 490 13.38 12.70 -31.97
N PHE A 491 13.74 13.97 -31.74
CA PHE A 491 13.49 14.68 -30.49
C PHE A 491 12.17 15.48 -30.48
N SER A 492 11.20 15.18 -31.36
CA SER A 492 10.01 16.01 -31.56
C SER A 492 9.14 16.13 -30.30
N ASP A 493 9.00 15.06 -29.53
CA ASP A 493 8.23 15.04 -28.28
C ASP A 493 8.89 15.87 -27.17
N ALA A 494 10.19 15.66 -26.93
CA ALA A 494 10.98 16.43 -25.97
C ALA A 494 11.03 17.91 -26.38
N TRP A 495 11.14 18.20 -27.66
CA TRP A 495 11.07 19.57 -28.18
C TRP A 495 9.72 20.23 -27.89
N ALA A 496 8.60 19.53 -28.10
CA ALA A 496 7.27 20.04 -27.74
C ALA A 496 7.14 20.32 -26.23
N LEU A 497 7.69 19.43 -25.39
CA LEU A 497 7.79 19.64 -23.95
C LEU A 497 8.58 20.91 -23.60
N THR A 498 9.80 21.09 -24.13
CA THR A 498 10.62 22.30 -23.83
C THR A 498 9.87 23.58 -24.21
N ASN A 499 9.16 23.57 -25.34
CA ASN A 499 8.30 24.67 -25.74
C ASN A 499 7.20 24.92 -24.73
N ALA A 500 6.50 23.89 -24.26
CA ALA A 500 5.44 24.09 -23.28
C ALA A 500 5.95 24.64 -21.95
N VAL A 501 7.04 24.10 -21.39
CA VAL A 501 7.49 24.46 -20.03
C VAL A 501 8.24 25.80 -19.96
N ASP A 502 8.99 26.16 -20.99
CA ASP A 502 9.72 27.44 -21.05
C ASP A 502 8.82 28.60 -21.54
N ALA A 503 7.52 28.36 -21.73
CA ALA A 503 6.54 29.42 -22.00
C ALA A 503 6.32 30.35 -20.79
N SER A 504 5.87 31.58 -21.06
CA SER A 504 5.29 32.44 -20.04
C SER A 504 4.02 31.82 -19.45
N ALA A 505 3.76 32.09 -18.16
CA ALA A 505 2.55 31.64 -17.48
C ALA A 505 1.31 32.12 -18.25
N SER A 506 0.41 31.18 -18.55
CA SER A 506 -0.83 31.44 -19.29
C SER A 506 -1.83 30.32 -19.04
N ALA A 507 -3.11 30.57 -19.28
CA ALA A 507 -4.14 29.53 -19.21
C ALA A 507 -3.84 28.34 -20.14
N ALA A 508 -3.23 28.59 -21.29
CA ALA A 508 -2.83 27.55 -22.24
C ALA A 508 -1.68 26.68 -21.69
N GLN A 509 -0.66 27.28 -21.08
CA GLN A 509 0.42 26.50 -20.44
C GLN A 509 -0.12 25.70 -19.25
N GLN A 510 -1.01 26.29 -18.44
CA GLN A 510 -1.65 25.58 -17.33
C GLN A 510 -2.45 24.37 -17.83
N ALA A 511 -3.30 24.54 -18.83
CA ALA A 511 -4.07 23.44 -19.43
C ALA A 511 -3.16 22.35 -20.00
N TRP A 512 -2.07 22.74 -20.66
CA TRP A 512 -1.08 21.79 -21.15
C TRP A 512 -0.46 20.96 -20.01
N ILE A 513 -0.12 21.59 -18.88
CA ILE A 513 0.44 20.88 -17.71
C ILE A 513 -0.54 19.83 -17.20
N TYR A 514 -1.80 20.20 -16.96
CA TYR A 514 -2.82 19.26 -16.47
C TYR A 514 -3.07 18.10 -17.44
N GLN A 515 -2.95 18.36 -18.75
CA GLN A 515 -3.18 17.37 -19.80
C GLN A 515 -1.99 16.44 -20.06
N ASN A 516 -0.75 16.89 -19.82
CA ASN A 516 0.46 16.21 -20.31
C ASN A 516 1.47 15.88 -19.21
N VAL A 517 1.24 16.21 -17.94
CA VAL A 517 2.21 15.98 -16.85
C VAL A 517 1.60 15.08 -15.79
N ASN A 518 2.36 14.10 -15.29
CA ASN A 518 2.02 13.42 -14.04
C ASN A 518 2.33 14.39 -12.89
N ILE A 519 1.33 15.18 -12.50
CA ILE A 519 1.48 16.19 -11.46
C ILE A 519 1.89 15.56 -10.11
N PRO A 520 1.29 14.43 -9.65
CA PRO A 520 1.75 13.74 -8.44
C PRO A 520 3.25 13.41 -8.46
N GLU A 521 3.76 12.79 -9.52
CA GLU A 521 5.18 12.41 -9.61
C GLU A 521 6.09 13.63 -9.54
N LEU A 522 5.74 14.71 -10.26
CA LEU A 522 6.57 15.91 -10.28
C LEU A 522 6.52 16.68 -8.95
N VAL A 523 5.37 16.71 -8.27
CA VAL A 523 5.24 17.25 -6.89
C VAL A 523 6.12 16.45 -5.93
N ASN A 524 6.12 15.12 -6.05
CA ASN A 524 6.97 14.25 -5.24
C ASN A 524 8.45 14.48 -5.52
N TYR A 525 8.85 14.49 -6.79
CA TYR A 525 10.21 14.79 -7.23
C TYR A 525 10.70 16.11 -6.63
N MET A 526 9.93 17.19 -6.79
CA MET A 526 10.32 18.51 -6.29
C MET A 526 10.52 18.49 -4.77
N ALA A 527 9.61 17.85 -4.02
CA ALA A 527 9.72 17.76 -2.57
C ALA A 527 10.96 16.94 -2.13
N ILE A 528 11.24 15.80 -2.78
CA ILE A 528 12.42 14.97 -2.53
C ILE A 528 13.70 15.77 -2.82
N ASN A 529 13.75 16.40 -3.99
CA ASN A 529 14.89 17.21 -4.43
C ASN A 529 15.18 18.35 -3.46
N SER A 530 14.15 18.95 -2.86
CA SER A 530 14.27 19.92 -1.78
C SER A 530 14.80 19.32 -0.47
N ILE A 531 14.22 18.24 0.07
CA ILE A 531 14.65 17.71 1.39
C ILE A 531 16.10 17.20 1.37
N ILE A 532 16.55 16.60 0.27
CA ILE A 532 17.95 16.17 0.12
C ILE A 532 18.85 17.35 -0.27
N ARG A 533 18.24 18.40 -0.86
CA ARG A 533 18.86 19.54 -1.54
C ARG A 533 19.92 19.07 -2.52
N HIS A 534 19.43 18.62 -3.66
CA HIS A 534 20.26 18.17 -4.76
C HIS A 534 20.78 19.35 -5.57
N SER A 535 22.02 19.75 -5.28
CA SER A 535 22.57 21.05 -5.71
C SER A 535 22.82 21.18 -7.21
N ASP A 536 22.85 20.07 -7.96
CA ASP A 536 23.16 20.05 -9.39
C ASP A 536 21.97 19.70 -10.30
N SER A 537 20.79 19.51 -9.70
CA SER A 537 19.55 19.11 -10.38
C SER A 537 18.97 20.14 -11.36
N GLY A 538 19.56 21.34 -11.44
CA GLY A 538 19.09 22.40 -12.33
C GLY A 538 19.45 22.26 -13.80
N TRP A 539 20.56 21.58 -14.07
CA TRP A 539 21.13 21.42 -15.42
C TRP A 539 21.52 19.96 -15.72
N TYR A 540 21.68 19.14 -14.68
CA TYR A 540 22.13 17.76 -14.76
C TYR A 540 21.34 16.89 -13.79
N ASN A 541 21.61 15.59 -13.81
CA ASN A 541 21.27 14.67 -12.73
C ASN A 541 19.78 14.44 -12.51
N TRP A 542 19.04 14.35 -13.61
CA TRP A 542 17.67 13.89 -13.67
C TRP A 542 17.40 13.20 -15.01
N PHE A 543 16.38 12.35 -15.01
CA PHE A 543 15.72 11.88 -16.22
C PHE A 543 14.38 12.56 -16.38
N ILE A 544 13.97 12.76 -17.62
CA ILE A 544 12.61 13.13 -17.99
C ILE A 544 12.07 12.03 -18.89
N ALA A 545 10.90 11.52 -18.56
CA ALA A 545 10.33 10.37 -19.22
C ALA A 545 8.90 10.66 -19.65
N ARG A 546 8.49 10.06 -20.76
CA ARG A 546 7.13 10.11 -21.27
C ARG A 546 6.58 8.71 -21.37
N ASP A 547 5.42 8.51 -20.78
CA ASP A 547 4.62 7.29 -20.93
C ASP A 547 4.04 7.20 -22.33
N THR A 548 4.82 6.74 -23.30
CA THR A 548 4.43 6.76 -24.72
C THR A 548 3.37 5.73 -25.09
N GLU A 549 3.16 4.71 -24.28
CA GLU A 549 2.22 3.62 -24.57
C GLU A 549 0.97 3.61 -23.68
N GLY A 550 0.98 4.34 -22.56
CA GLY A 550 -0.18 4.51 -21.69
C GLY A 550 -0.74 5.93 -21.76
N THR A 551 -0.47 6.69 -20.71
CA THR A 551 -1.08 8.00 -20.45
C THR A 551 -0.57 9.10 -21.40
N GLY A 552 0.61 8.97 -22.00
CA GLY A 552 1.24 10.07 -22.75
C GLY A 552 1.81 11.18 -21.87
N ARG A 553 1.77 11.03 -20.53
CA ARG A 553 2.22 12.04 -19.57
C ARG A 553 3.73 12.05 -19.37
N TRP A 554 4.25 13.22 -19.05
CA TRP A 554 5.63 13.47 -18.70
C TRP A 554 5.86 13.40 -17.18
N GLU A 555 7.00 12.82 -16.81
CA GLU A 555 7.46 12.64 -15.44
C GLU A 555 8.96 12.96 -15.32
N MET A 556 9.46 13.15 -14.10
CA MET A 556 10.87 13.43 -13.85
C MET A 556 11.42 12.55 -12.73
N TRP A 557 12.60 11.95 -12.94
CA TRP A 557 13.23 11.00 -12.04
C TRP A 557 14.64 11.45 -11.66
N HIS A 558 15.12 11.01 -10.50
CA HIS A 558 16.42 11.45 -9.97
C HIS A 558 17.58 10.70 -10.64
N TRP A 559 18.76 11.31 -10.67
CA TRP A 559 20.02 10.68 -11.04
C TRP A 559 21.18 11.24 -10.21
N ASP A 560 22.30 10.52 -10.12
CA ASP A 560 23.58 10.97 -9.53
C ASP A 560 23.45 11.73 -8.18
N LEU A 561 22.86 11.06 -7.19
CA LEU A 561 22.61 11.63 -5.86
C LEU A 561 23.85 11.65 -4.95
N ASN A 562 25.00 12.10 -5.46
CA ASN A 562 26.26 12.19 -4.70
C ASN A 562 26.47 13.56 -4.03
N TRP A 563 25.89 14.65 -4.54
CA TRP A 563 26.04 15.99 -3.99
C TRP A 563 24.77 16.49 -3.27
N ILE A 564 24.47 15.80 -2.18
CA ILE A 564 23.29 16.01 -1.33
C ILE A 564 23.70 16.09 0.15
N PHE A 565 22.81 16.62 0.98
CA PHE A 565 22.99 16.80 2.43
C PHE A 565 24.13 17.70 2.91
N THR A 566 25.20 17.91 2.14
CA THR A 566 26.39 18.66 2.59
C THR A 566 26.35 20.14 2.23
N THR A 567 25.60 20.51 1.19
CA THR A 567 25.49 21.89 0.74
C THR A 567 24.63 22.71 1.71
N PRO A 568 25.04 23.95 2.07
CA PRO A 568 24.23 24.84 2.88
C PRO A 568 22.87 25.15 2.21
N ALA A 569 21.86 25.39 3.02
CA ALA A 569 20.50 25.80 2.63
C ALA A 569 20.47 27.11 1.86
N ARG A 570 21.50 27.96 2.00
CA ARG A 570 21.75 29.15 1.19
C ARG A 570 23.10 29.03 0.50
N ASP A 571 23.07 28.47 -0.71
CA ASP A 571 24.23 28.20 -1.56
C ASP A 571 24.37 29.20 -2.73
N GLY A 572 23.63 30.30 -2.69
CA GLY A 572 23.53 31.26 -3.80
C GLY A 572 22.46 30.90 -4.84
N LYS A 573 21.85 29.71 -4.77
CA LYS A 573 20.72 29.26 -5.60
C LYS A 573 19.37 29.30 -4.83
N GLY A 574 19.24 30.24 -3.90
CA GLY A 574 18.03 30.41 -3.07
C GLY A 574 18.02 29.56 -1.79
N LEU A 575 16.86 29.51 -1.12
CA LEU A 575 16.62 28.59 0.00
C LEU A 575 16.33 27.20 -0.55
N PHE A 576 16.73 26.14 0.16
CA PHE A 576 16.42 24.76 -0.24
C PHE A 576 14.91 24.43 -0.35
N LEU A 577 14.04 25.33 0.12
CA LEU A 577 12.59 25.30 -0.04
C LEU A 577 12.12 25.43 -1.50
N THR A 578 13.04 25.65 -2.43
CA THR A 578 12.80 25.51 -3.87
C THR A 578 13.66 24.36 -4.41
N PRO A 579 13.08 23.40 -5.16
CA PRO A 579 13.77 22.20 -5.63
C PRO A 579 15.02 22.54 -6.44
N ASP A 580 14.88 23.34 -7.50
CA ASP A 580 15.98 23.98 -8.22
C ASP A 580 15.41 25.20 -8.99
N THR A 581 16.19 26.27 -9.10
CA THR A 581 15.75 27.54 -9.71
C THR A 581 16.12 27.69 -11.19
N SER A 582 16.72 26.68 -11.82
CA SER A 582 17.22 26.71 -13.20
C SER A 582 16.45 25.77 -14.12
N ASN A 583 15.95 24.65 -13.62
CA ASN A 583 15.16 23.69 -14.41
C ASN A 583 13.79 24.31 -14.81
N ARG A 584 13.53 24.42 -16.12
CA ARG A 584 12.31 25.06 -16.65
C ARG A 584 11.04 24.29 -16.34
N PHE A 585 11.12 22.97 -16.16
CA PHE A 585 9.95 22.16 -15.86
C PHE A 585 9.45 22.42 -14.44
N THR A 586 10.34 22.37 -13.44
CA THR A 586 9.97 22.69 -12.05
C THR A 586 9.55 24.16 -11.90
N GLN A 587 10.20 25.09 -12.61
CA GLN A 587 9.77 26.49 -12.67
C GLN A 587 8.36 26.64 -13.23
N ALA A 588 8.04 25.94 -14.34
CA ALA A 588 6.72 26.01 -14.95
C ALA A 588 5.61 25.61 -13.98
N MET A 589 5.85 24.55 -13.21
CA MET A 589 4.93 24.08 -12.16
C MET A 589 4.73 25.12 -11.06
N LEU A 590 5.82 25.70 -10.56
CA LEU A 590 5.78 26.63 -9.42
C LEU A 590 5.21 28.01 -9.76
N LYS A 591 4.97 28.33 -11.04
CA LYS A 591 4.25 29.54 -11.47
C LYS A 591 2.78 29.54 -11.01
N TYR A 592 2.19 28.35 -10.82
CA TYR A 592 0.77 28.20 -10.50
C TYR A 592 0.55 28.02 -8.99
N PRO A 593 -0.28 28.87 -8.33
CA PRO A 593 -0.44 28.86 -6.87
C PRO A 593 -0.88 27.51 -6.29
N GLU A 594 -1.76 26.79 -6.97
CA GLU A 594 -2.31 25.51 -6.54
C GLU A 594 -1.26 24.40 -6.54
N ILE A 595 -0.44 24.31 -7.59
CA ILE A 595 0.67 23.35 -7.68
C ILE A 595 1.76 23.70 -6.66
N ARG A 596 2.02 24.99 -6.45
CA ARG A 596 2.94 25.45 -5.41
C ARG A 596 2.45 25.06 -4.01
N ALA A 597 1.15 25.13 -3.75
CA ALA A 597 0.57 24.66 -2.49
C ALA A 597 0.70 23.13 -2.33
N MET A 598 0.51 22.36 -3.41
CA MET A 598 0.75 20.92 -3.43
C MET A 598 2.20 20.59 -3.05
N PHE A 599 3.16 21.25 -3.71
CA PHE A 599 4.59 21.10 -3.43
C PHE A 599 4.93 21.39 -1.96
N PHE A 600 4.50 22.53 -1.40
CA PHE A 600 4.84 22.87 -0.03
C PHE A 600 4.19 21.93 1.00
N ARG A 601 2.99 21.44 0.72
CA ARG A 601 2.36 20.40 1.55
C ARG A 601 3.17 19.10 1.47
N ARG A 602 3.56 18.63 0.27
CA ARG A 602 4.38 17.42 0.13
C ARG A 602 5.75 17.57 0.79
N LEU A 603 6.41 18.72 0.62
CA LEU A 603 7.65 19.07 1.31
C LEU A 603 7.50 18.98 2.83
N ARG A 604 6.38 19.48 3.37
CA ARG A 604 6.09 19.36 4.80
C ARG A 604 5.90 17.91 5.22
N THR A 605 5.15 17.10 4.46
CA THR A 605 4.95 15.68 4.76
C THR A 605 6.29 14.94 4.82
N LEU A 606 7.14 15.10 3.80
CA LEU A 606 8.44 14.44 3.77
C LEU A 606 9.40 14.98 4.85
N SER A 607 9.29 16.26 5.20
CA SER A 607 10.03 16.81 6.34
C SER A 607 9.62 16.15 7.67
N ASP A 608 8.33 15.95 7.89
CA ASP A 608 7.85 15.29 9.11
C ASP A 608 8.30 13.82 9.15
N GLN A 609 8.33 13.16 7.99
CA GLN A 609 8.81 11.79 7.85
C GLN A 609 10.31 11.64 8.09
N PHE A 610 11.13 12.49 7.47
CA PHE A 610 12.58 12.27 7.40
C PHE A 610 13.44 13.29 8.17
N LEU A 611 13.03 14.56 8.21
CA LEU A 611 13.79 15.62 8.90
C LEU A 611 13.47 15.71 10.39
N THR A 612 12.50 14.96 10.92
CA THR A 612 12.34 14.78 12.36
C THR A 612 13.63 14.28 13.01
N THR A 613 14.02 14.86 14.14
CA THR A 613 15.25 14.50 14.87
C THR A 613 15.33 12.99 15.13
N GLY A 614 16.44 12.38 14.72
CA GLY A 614 16.71 10.95 14.92
C GLY A 614 16.35 10.06 13.73
N LYS A 615 15.59 10.55 12.73
CA LYS A 615 15.20 9.75 11.56
C LYS A 615 16.36 9.52 10.60
N TYR A 616 16.83 10.59 9.94
CA TYR A 616 17.99 10.50 9.05
C TYR A 616 19.27 10.07 9.75
N GLU A 617 19.45 10.46 11.02
CA GLU A 617 20.61 10.02 11.81
C GLU A 617 20.62 8.50 12.01
N ALA A 618 19.49 7.89 12.37
CA ALA A 618 19.40 6.45 12.54
C ALA A 618 19.63 5.70 11.21
N GLN A 619 19.11 6.24 10.09
CA GLN A 619 19.35 5.68 8.76
C GLN A 619 20.83 5.73 8.38
N TRP A 620 21.49 6.87 8.59
CA TRP A 620 22.92 7.02 8.37
C TRP A 620 23.73 6.03 9.21
N ASP A 621 23.40 5.90 10.49
CA ASP A 621 24.11 5.02 11.43
C ASP A 621 23.92 3.54 11.08
N ALA A 622 22.72 3.14 10.66
CA ALA A 622 22.44 1.78 10.20
C ALA A 622 23.31 1.41 8.98
N ILE A 623 23.38 2.28 7.98
CA ILE A 623 24.23 2.07 6.79
C ILE A 623 25.72 2.07 7.18
N SER A 624 26.14 3.06 7.98
CA SER A 624 27.54 3.25 8.38
C SER A 624 28.08 2.08 9.19
N SER A 625 27.24 1.44 10.02
CA SER A 625 27.65 0.28 10.82
C SER A 625 28.20 -0.86 9.95
N ARG A 626 27.62 -1.05 8.76
CA ARG A 626 28.01 -2.09 7.80
C ARG A 626 29.20 -1.67 6.93
N THR A 627 29.30 -0.39 6.57
CA THR A 627 30.31 0.09 5.63
C THR A 627 31.63 0.50 6.29
N THR A 628 31.63 0.85 7.58
CA THR A 628 32.81 1.41 8.28
C THR A 628 34.09 0.55 8.18
N PRO A 629 34.04 -0.80 8.36
CA PRO A 629 35.24 -1.62 8.25
C PRO A 629 35.93 -1.50 6.87
N ASP A 630 35.16 -1.63 5.80
CA ASP A 630 35.65 -1.54 4.42
C ASP A 630 35.95 -0.08 4.00
N TRP A 631 35.23 0.90 4.54
CA TRP A 631 35.51 2.33 4.32
C TRP A 631 36.90 2.70 4.85
N ASN A 632 37.31 2.20 6.03
CA ASN A 632 38.65 2.46 6.54
C ASN A 632 39.77 1.90 5.64
N LEU A 633 39.54 0.72 5.04
CA LEU A 633 40.45 0.14 4.05
C LEU A 633 40.48 0.97 2.77
N ASP A 634 39.30 1.37 2.27
CA ASP A 634 39.16 2.19 1.07
C ASP A 634 39.88 3.53 1.23
N ARG A 635 39.67 4.21 2.35
CA ARG A 635 40.32 5.48 2.68
C ARG A 635 41.84 5.34 2.79
N THR A 636 42.32 4.24 3.36
CA THR A 636 43.77 3.98 3.44
C THR A 636 44.40 3.92 2.06
N LYS A 637 43.67 3.39 1.08
CA LYS A 637 44.13 3.23 -0.30
C LYS A 637 43.91 4.47 -1.17
N TRP A 638 42.75 5.13 -1.03
CA TRP A 638 42.26 6.14 -1.98
C TRP A 638 42.06 7.54 -1.36
N GLY A 639 42.10 7.68 -0.03
CA GLY A 639 41.80 8.92 0.68
C GLY A 639 40.30 9.19 0.83
N GLY A 640 39.93 10.46 1.03
CA GLY A 640 38.53 10.90 1.19
C GLY A 640 38.09 11.10 2.65
N TYR A 641 36.78 11.19 2.87
CA TYR A 641 36.21 11.42 4.20
C TYR A 641 36.56 10.30 5.18
N THR A 642 36.68 10.66 6.46
CA THR A 642 36.55 9.67 7.55
C THR A 642 35.07 9.45 7.82
N PRO A 643 34.65 8.27 8.32
CA PRO A 643 33.27 8.06 8.73
C PRO A 643 32.75 9.16 9.67
N SER A 644 33.60 9.62 10.60
CA SER A 644 33.29 10.70 11.53
C SER A 644 33.14 12.07 10.86
N SER A 645 34.02 12.45 9.93
CA SER A 645 33.94 13.76 9.28
C SER A 645 32.80 13.84 8.28
N ALA A 646 32.50 12.76 7.55
CA ALA A 646 31.31 12.66 6.71
C ALA A 646 30.02 12.79 7.54
N ARG A 647 29.93 12.06 8.67
CA ARG A 647 28.77 12.16 9.56
C ARG A 647 28.60 13.57 10.12
N SER A 648 29.68 14.24 10.53
CA SER A 648 29.60 15.62 11.02
C SER A 648 29.07 16.58 9.95
N ALA A 649 29.52 16.44 8.69
CA ALA A 649 29.00 17.23 7.57
C ALA A 649 27.51 16.95 7.31
N PHE A 650 27.10 15.68 7.37
CA PHE A 650 25.70 15.28 7.25
C PHE A 650 24.82 15.94 8.32
N ILE A 651 25.21 15.85 9.60
CA ILE A 651 24.47 16.44 10.73
C ILE A 651 24.35 17.96 10.60
N ALA A 652 25.42 18.65 10.19
CA ALA A 652 25.39 20.09 9.97
C ALA A 652 24.37 20.46 8.87
N GLY A 653 24.34 19.69 7.78
CA GLY A 653 23.37 19.87 6.71
C GLY A 653 21.92 19.58 7.11
N LEU A 654 21.68 18.57 7.96
CA LEU A 654 20.35 18.31 8.52
C LEU A 654 19.86 19.45 9.41
N ALA A 655 20.75 19.98 10.26
CA ALA A 655 20.42 21.10 11.14
C ALA A 655 20.00 22.34 10.34
N ASP A 656 20.73 22.65 9.27
CA ASP A 656 20.41 23.77 8.38
C ASP A 656 19.05 23.59 7.68
N ARG A 657 18.75 22.38 7.21
CA ARG A 657 17.45 22.05 6.60
C ARG A 657 16.30 22.21 7.58
N ARG A 658 16.43 21.64 8.78
CA ARG A 658 15.44 21.78 9.86
C ARG A 658 15.18 23.26 10.16
N ASN A 659 16.23 24.05 10.27
CA ASN A 659 16.12 25.49 10.53
C ASN A 659 15.37 26.22 9.43
N ALA A 660 15.69 25.98 8.15
CA ALA A 660 15.01 26.71 7.08
C ALA A 660 13.55 26.27 6.87
N ILE A 661 13.15 25.02 7.13
CA ILE A 661 11.73 24.63 7.17
C ILE A 661 11.01 25.28 8.36
N ASN A 662 11.58 25.22 9.56
CA ASN A 662 10.97 25.79 10.75
C ASN A 662 10.75 27.30 10.61
N ASN A 663 11.75 28.02 10.09
CA ASN A 663 11.68 29.48 9.87
C ASN A 663 10.67 29.91 8.79
N ASN A 664 10.19 28.96 7.98
CA ASN A 664 9.23 29.18 6.91
C ASN A 664 7.93 28.37 7.08
N THR A 665 7.67 27.88 8.30
CA THR A 665 6.43 27.19 8.65
C THR A 665 5.46 28.15 9.35
N GLY A 666 4.17 28.08 9.01
CA GLY A 666 3.10 28.75 9.76
C GLY A 666 2.34 29.82 8.97
N SER A 667 1.55 30.63 9.67
CA SER A 667 0.67 31.63 9.04
C SER A 667 1.46 32.64 8.20
N GLY A 668 1.03 32.87 6.96
CA GLY A 668 1.69 33.77 6.00
C GLY A 668 3.04 33.28 5.49
N LYS A 669 3.44 32.04 5.80
CA LYS A 669 4.67 31.41 5.32
C LYS A 669 4.37 30.32 4.29
N PRO A 670 5.31 30.01 3.39
CA PRO A 670 5.06 29.06 2.30
C PRO A 670 4.86 27.62 2.78
N VAL A 671 5.58 27.18 3.82
CA VAL A 671 5.46 25.81 4.33
C VAL A 671 4.28 25.74 5.31
N PRO A 672 3.29 24.85 5.10
CA PRO A 672 2.20 24.68 6.04
C PRO A 672 2.70 24.02 7.34
N THR A 673 1.90 24.12 8.41
CA THR A 673 2.11 23.29 9.61
C THR A 673 1.92 21.81 9.27
N SER A 674 2.37 20.92 10.16
CA SER A 674 2.12 19.47 10.04
C SER A 674 0.65 19.20 9.74
N GLN A 675 0.43 18.23 8.85
CA GLN A 675 -0.91 17.76 8.52
C GLN A 675 -1.56 17.13 9.77
N SER A 676 -2.86 17.36 9.95
CA SER A 676 -3.63 16.70 11.00
C SER A 676 -3.64 15.18 10.77
N SER A 677 -3.56 14.40 11.85
CA SER A 677 -3.78 12.94 11.80
C SER A 677 -5.21 12.57 11.40
N THR A 678 -6.14 13.54 11.48
CA THR A 678 -7.55 13.41 11.08
C THR A 678 -7.89 14.33 9.91
N ALA A 679 -6.94 14.56 8.99
CA ALA A 679 -7.21 15.32 7.77
C ALA A 679 -8.42 14.71 7.04
N ASN A 680 -9.39 15.57 6.70
CA ASN A 680 -10.65 15.17 6.09
C ASN A 680 -10.58 15.33 4.56
N VAL A 681 -11.02 14.31 3.84
CA VAL A 681 -11.18 14.26 2.39
C VAL A 681 -12.42 13.42 2.13
N VAL A 682 -13.27 13.85 1.22
CA VAL A 682 -14.61 13.29 1.02
C VAL A 682 -14.73 12.74 -0.40
N ILE A 683 -15.38 11.57 -0.54
CA ILE A 683 -15.80 10.98 -1.81
C ILE A 683 -16.93 11.86 -2.36
N ASN A 684 -16.64 12.57 -3.44
CA ASN A 684 -17.43 13.72 -3.89
C ASN A 684 -18.22 13.46 -5.17
N GLU A 685 -17.72 12.58 -6.04
CA GLU A 685 -18.37 12.25 -7.31
C GLU A 685 -18.00 10.83 -7.74
N ILE A 686 -18.95 10.06 -8.26
CA ILE A 686 -18.76 8.69 -8.72
C ILE A 686 -19.43 8.50 -10.08
N GLN A 687 -18.69 8.02 -11.07
CA GLN A 687 -19.25 7.51 -12.32
C GLN A 687 -19.07 6.00 -12.38
N TYR A 688 -20.17 5.26 -12.35
CA TYR A 688 -20.23 3.80 -12.46
C TYR A 688 -21.02 3.39 -13.72
N HIS A 689 -20.82 2.16 -14.20
CA HIS A 689 -21.51 1.60 -15.36
C HIS A 689 -21.50 2.41 -16.68
N PRO A 690 -20.42 3.15 -17.06
CA PRO A 690 -20.37 3.85 -18.34
C PRO A 690 -20.27 2.86 -19.53
N THR A 691 -20.62 3.29 -20.74
CA THR A 691 -20.39 2.48 -21.94
C THR A 691 -18.89 2.34 -22.23
N GLY A 692 -18.43 1.09 -22.35
CA GLY A 692 -17.03 0.75 -22.59
C GLY A 692 -16.20 0.74 -21.31
N THR A 693 -15.02 0.15 -21.35
CA THR A 693 -14.23 -0.24 -20.17
C THR A 693 -13.40 0.87 -19.53
N GLY A 694 -13.64 2.16 -19.81
CA GLY A 694 -12.71 3.25 -19.43
C GLY A 694 -13.32 4.56 -18.96
N GLY A 695 -14.64 4.62 -18.77
CA GLY A 695 -15.34 5.86 -18.38
C GLY A 695 -15.48 6.07 -16.87
N GLU A 696 -15.14 5.07 -16.06
CA GLU A 696 -15.35 5.10 -14.62
C GLU A 696 -14.38 6.04 -13.95
N TYR A 697 -14.86 6.72 -12.91
CA TYR A 697 -14.01 7.52 -12.05
C TYR A 697 -14.59 7.69 -10.66
N ILE A 698 -13.68 7.98 -9.73
CA ILE A 698 -13.96 8.39 -8.37
C ILE A 698 -13.28 9.73 -8.14
N GLU A 699 -14.04 10.73 -7.72
CA GLU A 699 -13.51 12.02 -7.31
C GLU A 699 -13.44 12.16 -5.80
N LEU A 700 -12.32 12.67 -5.31
CA LEU A 700 -12.15 13.12 -3.94
C LEU A 700 -12.09 14.64 -3.86
N ALA A 701 -12.74 15.22 -2.85
CA ALA A 701 -12.70 16.64 -2.55
C ALA A 701 -12.07 16.92 -1.18
N ASN A 702 -11.29 18.00 -1.09
CA ASN A 702 -10.80 18.54 0.16
C ASN A 702 -11.67 19.73 0.60
N PRO A 703 -12.64 19.55 1.52
CA PRO A 703 -13.48 20.65 2.00
C PRO A 703 -12.72 21.64 2.91
N GLY A 704 -11.49 21.30 3.31
CA GLY A 704 -10.69 22.08 4.24
C GLY A 704 -10.02 23.31 3.63
N THR A 705 -9.49 24.15 4.51
CA THR A 705 -8.79 25.41 4.15
C THR A 705 -7.28 25.23 3.94
N THR A 706 -6.77 24.01 4.08
CA THR A 706 -5.35 23.69 3.84
C THR A 706 -5.24 22.50 2.90
N ALA A 707 -4.21 22.47 2.06
CA ALA A 707 -3.94 21.30 1.21
C ALA A 707 -3.76 20.02 2.05
N VAL A 708 -4.09 18.87 1.50
CA VAL A 708 -3.98 17.54 2.15
C VAL A 708 -3.17 16.61 1.25
N ASP A 709 -2.08 16.06 1.79
CA ASP A 709 -1.31 14.99 1.15
C ASP A 709 -1.99 13.65 1.44
N ILE A 710 -2.37 12.96 0.38
CA ILE A 710 -3.06 11.67 0.41
C ILE A 710 -2.20 10.54 -0.19
N SER A 711 -0.89 10.77 -0.30
CA SER A 711 0.07 9.76 -0.75
C SER A 711 -0.05 8.45 0.05
N GLY A 712 -0.20 7.33 -0.65
CA GLY A 712 -0.30 6.00 -0.05
C GLY A 712 -1.63 5.69 0.65
N TRP A 713 -2.63 6.57 0.56
CA TRP A 713 -4.00 6.24 0.96
C TRP A 713 -4.60 5.24 -0.04
N THR A 714 -5.62 4.50 0.36
CA THR A 714 -6.23 3.45 -0.48
C THR A 714 -7.69 3.71 -0.76
N ILE A 715 -8.16 3.28 -1.94
CA ILE A 715 -9.58 3.20 -2.29
C ILE A 715 -9.89 1.72 -2.54
N ASN A 716 -10.65 1.11 -1.64
CA ASN A 716 -10.82 -0.34 -1.60
C ASN A 716 -11.59 -0.90 -2.81
N ALA A 717 -12.65 -0.23 -3.25
CA ALA A 717 -13.57 -0.69 -4.31
C ALA A 717 -12.82 -1.03 -5.60
N VAL A 718 -11.83 -0.21 -5.95
CA VAL A 718 -11.05 -0.36 -7.18
C VAL A 718 -9.62 -0.85 -6.94
N GLY A 719 -9.30 -1.30 -5.71
CA GLY A 719 -7.98 -1.81 -5.33
C GLY A 719 -6.83 -0.80 -5.49
N LEU A 720 -7.12 0.51 -5.42
CA LEU A 720 -6.15 1.55 -5.72
C LEU A 720 -5.33 1.94 -4.48
N THR A 721 -4.00 1.96 -4.61
CA THR A 721 -3.11 2.70 -3.70
C THR A 721 -2.70 4.01 -4.38
N ILE A 722 -3.01 5.13 -3.75
CA ILE A 722 -2.82 6.47 -4.32
C ILE A 722 -1.33 6.79 -4.42
N GLN A 723 -0.89 7.19 -5.62
CA GLN A 723 0.50 7.51 -5.94
C GLN A 723 1.07 8.56 -4.97
N ALA A 724 2.34 8.40 -4.62
CA ALA A 724 3.08 9.38 -3.84
C ALA A 724 3.18 10.74 -4.55
N GLY A 725 3.03 11.82 -3.79
CA GLY A 725 2.95 13.19 -4.32
C GLY A 725 1.54 13.65 -4.67
N THR A 726 0.51 12.81 -4.51
CA THR A 726 -0.88 13.22 -4.69
C THR A 726 -1.31 14.12 -3.53
N VAL A 727 -1.49 15.40 -3.82
CA VAL A 727 -1.90 16.41 -2.84
C VAL A 727 -3.11 17.16 -3.36
N ILE A 728 -4.19 17.19 -2.59
CA ILE A 728 -5.38 17.96 -2.91
C ILE A 728 -5.25 19.36 -2.31
N PRO A 729 -5.26 20.45 -3.11
CA PRO A 729 -5.27 21.83 -2.59
C PRO A 729 -6.46 22.10 -1.66
N ALA A 730 -6.40 23.17 -0.87
CA ALA A 730 -7.53 23.64 -0.09
C ALA A 730 -8.74 23.92 -1.00
N GLY A 731 -9.91 23.34 -0.70
CA GLY A 731 -11.10 23.43 -1.57
C GLY A 731 -10.96 22.73 -2.93
N GLY A 732 -9.86 22.00 -3.16
CA GLY A 732 -9.55 21.35 -4.43
C GLY A 732 -10.18 19.97 -4.57
N ARG A 733 -10.05 19.41 -5.77
CA ARG A 733 -10.53 18.08 -6.16
C ARG A 733 -9.45 17.30 -6.90
N VAL A 734 -9.51 15.98 -6.81
CA VAL A 734 -8.70 15.05 -7.58
C VAL A 734 -9.55 13.90 -8.08
N VAL A 735 -9.33 13.47 -9.31
CA VAL A 735 -10.08 12.40 -9.96
C VAL A 735 -9.17 11.20 -10.17
N PHE A 736 -9.63 10.01 -9.81
CA PHE A 736 -9.02 8.73 -10.14
C PHE A 736 -9.89 8.05 -11.18
N VAL A 737 -9.27 7.50 -12.21
CA VAL A 737 -9.97 7.12 -13.45
C VAL A 737 -9.61 5.69 -13.85
N ALA A 738 -10.50 4.98 -14.53
CA ALA A 738 -10.19 3.66 -15.09
C ALA A 738 -9.26 3.74 -16.31
N ASN A 739 -9.27 4.86 -17.04
CA ASN A 739 -8.39 5.09 -18.19
C ASN A 739 -8.07 6.59 -18.35
N ASP A 740 -6.86 7.00 -17.98
CA ASP A 740 -6.47 8.42 -17.98
C ASP A 740 -6.39 9.02 -19.38
N ALA A 741 -5.87 8.28 -20.36
CA ALA A 741 -5.80 8.76 -21.74
C ALA A 741 -7.20 9.02 -22.32
N ALA A 742 -8.13 8.09 -22.16
CA ALA A 742 -9.51 8.22 -22.62
C ALA A 742 -10.26 9.30 -21.85
N PHE A 743 -10.10 9.37 -20.54
CA PHE A 743 -10.69 10.41 -19.70
C PHE A 743 -10.28 11.80 -20.18
N ARG A 744 -8.98 12.04 -20.38
CA ARG A 744 -8.48 13.33 -20.85
C ARG A 744 -8.89 13.68 -22.27
N GLN A 745 -9.09 12.69 -23.15
CA GLN A 745 -9.65 12.92 -24.48
C GLN A 745 -11.13 13.33 -24.42
N ARG A 746 -11.87 12.77 -23.46
CA ARG A 746 -13.29 13.11 -23.22
C ARG A 746 -13.46 14.49 -22.58
N TYR A 747 -12.63 14.82 -21.59
CA TYR A 747 -12.79 16.01 -20.76
C TYR A 747 -11.75 17.10 -21.03
N THR A 748 -11.75 17.64 -22.25
CA THR A 748 -10.77 18.63 -22.72
C THR A 748 -11.04 20.07 -22.25
N ALA A 749 -12.27 20.37 -21.83
CA ALA A 749 -12.67 21.71 -21.42
C ALA A 749 -12.42 21.91 -19.91
N ALA A 750 -11.35 22.64 -19.55
CA ALA A 750 -10.86 22.97 -18.19
C ALA A 750 -9.79 22.03 -17.61
N ASN A 751 -9.05 22.56 -16.63
CA ASN A 751 -7.95 21.88 -15.97
C ASN A 751 -8.48 20.87 -14.95
N ARG A 752 -8.32 19.57 -15.22
CA ARG A 752 -8.74 18.49 -14.32
C ARG A 752 -7.54 17.80 -13.71
N PHE A 753 -7.50 17.77 -12.38
CA PHE A 753 -6.44 17.09 -11.66
C PHE A 753 -6.72 15.59 -11.61
N VAL A 754 -6.07 14.82 -12.48
CA VAL A 754 -6.09 13.35 -12.40
C VAL A 754 -4.98 12.91 -11.47
N GLY A 755 -5.33 12.16 -10.42
CA GLY A 755 -4.41 11.67 -9.40
C GLY A 755 -3.78 10.31 -9.74
N GLY A 756 -4.38 9.55 -10.65
CA GLY A 756 -3.89 8.24 -11.09
C GLY A 756 -4.97 7.42 -11.77
N GLU A 757 -4.52 6.31 -12.35
CA GLU A 757 -5.38 5.30 -12.98
C GLU A 757 -5.59 4.11 -12.02
N PHE A 758 -6.79 3.53 -11.99
CA PHE A 758 -7.07 2.29 -11.26
C PHE A 758 -7.42 1.15 -12.23
N THR A 759 -7.18 -0.10 -11.82
CA THR A 759 -7.39 -1.30 -12.65
C THR A 759 -8.60 -2.14 -12.24
N GLY A 760 -9.17 -1.88 -11.05
CA GLY A 760 -10.47 -2.43 -10.65
C GLY A 760 -11.63 -1.80 -11.43
N THR A 761 -12.84 -2.26 -11.16
CA THR A 761 -14.08 -1.72 -11.74
C THR A 761 -15.05 -1.41 -10.61
N LEU A 762 -15.92 -0.43 -10.83
CA LEU A 762 -17.03 -0.17 -9.93
C LEU A 762 -18.18 -1.15 -10.18
N ASP A 763 -18.91 -1.59 -9.15
CA ASP A 763 -20.09 -2.44 -9.32
C ASP A 763 -21.26 -1.66 -9.93
N ASP A 764 -21.75 -2.11 -11.08
CA ASP A 764 -22.86 -1.48 -11.82
C ASP A 764 -24.16 -1.36 -11.00
N SER A 765 -24.36 -2.24 -10.00
CA SER A 765 -25.52 -2.23 -9.10
C SER A 765 -25.31 -1.44 -7.80
N GLY A 766 -24.07 -1.03 -7.55
CA GLY A 766 -23.62 -0.29 -6.38
C GLY A 766 -22.82 -1.11 -5.38
N GLU A 767 -21.93 -0.43 -4.67
CA GLU A 767 -21.03 -1.02 -3.67
C GLU A 767 -20.59 0.01 -2.63
N ALA A 768 -19.76 -0.44 -1.67
CA ALA A 768 -19.11 0.44 -0.70
C ALA A 768 -17.74 0.91 -1.20
N VAL A 769 -17.63 2.21 -1.46
CA VAL A 769 -16.35 2.89 -1.71
C VAL A 769 -15.83 3.45 -0.40
N VAL A 770 -14.65 2.98 0.02
CA VAL A 770 -14.00 3.35 1.27
C VAL A 770 -12.64 3.97 0.95
N LEU A 771 -12.44 5.20 1.41
CA LEU A 771 -11.16 5.89 1.40
C LEU A 771 -10.45 5.65 2.72
N GLU A 772 -9.25 5.08 2.68
CA GLU A 772 -8.52 4.69 3.89
C GLU A 772 -7.12 5.31 3.96
N GLN A 773 -6.72 5.66 5.19
CA GLN A 773 -5.37 6.06 5.56
C GLN A 773 -4.81 5.01 6.51
N GLY A 774 -4.09 4.02 5.98
CA GLY A 774 -3.66 2.85 6.76
C GLY A 774 -4.89 2.10 7.27
N THR A 775 -5.09 2.05 8.59
CA THR A 775 -6.27 1.41 9.20
C THR A 775 -7.42 2.38 9.49
N ARG A 776 -7.24 3.68 9.22
CA ARG A 776 -8.26 4.70 9.46
C ARG A 776 -9.14 4.84 8.22
N VAL A 777 -10.44 4.57 8.37
CA VAL A 777 -11.43 5.02 7.38
C VAL A 777 -11.49 6.54 7.43
N VAL A 778 -11.14 7.18 6.31
CA VAL A 778 -11.24 8.63 6.14
C VAL A 778 -12.66 9.00 5.78
N ASP A 779 -13.22 8.29 4.81
CA ASP A 779 -14.57 8.49 4.32
C ASP A 779 -15.10 7.20 3.69
N SER A 780 -16.42 7.03 3.65
CA SER A 780 -17.07 5.85 3.08
C SER A 780 -18.47 6.17 2.56
N VAL A 781 -18.80 5.65 1.39
CA VAL A 781 -20.16 5.72 0.83
C VAL A 781 -20.56 4.36 0.26
N SER A 782 -21.80 3.92 0.53
CA SER A 782 -22.42 2.76 -0.11
C SER A 782 -23.50 3.21 -1.07
N TYR A 783 -23.17 3.35 -2.35
CA TYR A 783 -24.11 3.82 -3.37
C TYR A 783 -24.92 2.67 -3.98
N SER A 784 -25.99 2.98 -4.71
CA SER A 784 -26.80 2.01 -5.44
C SER A 784 -27.42 2.61 -6.69
N ASN A 785 -27.76 1.77 -7.66
CA ASN A 785 -28.50 2.17 -8.86
C ASN A 785 -30.04 2.13 -8.69
N VAL A 786 -30.55 1.81 -7.49
CA VAL A 786 -31.98 1.83 -7.18
C VAL A 786 -32.36 2.90 -6.15
N ALA A 787 -33.63 3.31 -6.17
CA ALA A 787 -34.17 4.27 -5.20
C ALA A 787 -33.90 3.80 -3.75
N PRO A 788 -33.55 4.71 -2.82
CA PRO A 788 -33.65 6.17 -2.93
C PRO A 788 -32.45 6.88 -3.60
N TRP A 789 -31.48 6.14 -4.15
CA TRP A 789 -30.37 6.75 -4.90
C TRP A 789 -30.82 7.26 -6.28
N PRO A 790 -30.15 8.30 -6.85
CA PRO A 790 -30.43 8.80 -8.19
C PRO A 790 -30.21 7.74 -9.28
N THR A 791 -31.29 7.07 -9.70
CA THR A 791 -31.27 6.05 -10.77
C THR A 791 -30.79 6.58 -12.12
N ALA A 792 -30.89 7.90 -12.35
CA ALA A 792 -30.38 8.54 -13.57
C ALA A 792 -28.85 8.49 -13.69
N ALA A 793 -28.11 8.22 -12.61
CA ALA A 793 -26.66 8.08 -12.64
C ALA A 793 -26.20 6.76 -13.28
N ASP A 794 -27.08 5.76 -13.34
CA ASP A 794 -26.78 4.45 -13.87
C ASP A 794 -26.54 4.51 -15.39
N GLY A 795 -25.53 3.79 -15.87
CA GLY A 795 -25.21 3.71 -17.28
C GLY A 795 -24.38 4.90 -17.81
N THR A 796 -24.75 5.37 -19.01
CA THR A 796 -24.14 6.56 -19.63
C THR A 796 -24.78 7.88 -19.17
N GLY A 797 -25.40 7.88 -18.00
CA GLY A 797 -26.08 9.03 -17.43
C GLY A 797 -25.11 10.14 -16.98
N PRO A 798 -25.63 11.16 -16.28
CA PRO A 798 -24.83 12.00 -15.41
C PRO A 798 -24.09 11.15 -14.37
N SER A 799 -23.04 11.70 -13.75
CA SER A 799 -22.41 11.03 -12.60
C SER A 799 -23.24 11.22 -11.33
N LEU A 800 -22.93 10.41 -10.32
CA LEU A 800 -23.44 10.57 -8.98
C LEU A 800 -22.62 11.65 -8.26
N GLU A 801 -23.21 12.82 -8.06
CA GLU A 801 -22.59 14.03 -7.50
C GLU A 801 -23.09 14.32 -6.09
N LEU A 802 -22.18 14.44 -5.11
CA LEU A 802 -22.55 14.90 -3.78
C LEU A 802 -22.90 16.39 -3.83
N ALA A 803 -24.02 16.79 -3.22
CA ALA A 803 -24.54 18.16 -3.29
C ALA A 803 -23.57 19.21 -2.72
N SER A 804 -22.77 18.81 -1.72
CA SER A 804 -21.69 19.61 -1.15
C SER A 804 -20.63 18.68 -0.57
N PRO A 805 -19.33 18.97 -0.70
CA PRO A 805 -18.26 18.25 0.00
C PRO A 805 -18.37 18.23 1.54
N THR A 806 -19.30 18.98 2.13
CA THR A 806 -19.59 18.98 3.57
C THR A 806 -20.89 18.26 3.94
N ALA A 807 -21.62 17.74 2.96
CA ALA A 807 -22.86 17.00 3.20
C ALA A 807 -22.57 15.58 3.72
N ASP A 808 -23.52 15.00 4.43
CA ASP A 808 -23.44 13.61 4.87
C ASP A 808 -23.62 12.68 3.65
N ASN A 809 -22.53 12.07 3.20
CA ASN A 809 -22.51 11.22 2.02
C ASN A 809 -23.15 9.84 2.24
N SER A 810 -23.52 9.49 3.47
CA SER A 810 -24.31 8.28 3.76
C SER A 810 -25.80 8.44 3.43
N VAL A 811 -26.25 9.68 3.19
CA VAL A 811 -27.66 10.00 2.94
C VAL A 811 -27.90 10.13 1.42
N PRO A 812 -28.71 9.23 0.80
CA PRO A 812 -28.93 9.23 -0.65
C PRO A 812 -29.50 10.55 -1.21
N SER A 813 -30.31 11.28 -0.43
CA SER A 813 -30.87 12.58 -0.86
C SER A 813 -29.84 13.71 -0.95
N ASN A 814 -28.63 13.50 -0.41
CA ASN A 814 -27.51 14.43 -0.60
C ASN A 814 -26.78 14.17 -1.93
N TRP A 815 -27.09 13.10 -2.65
CA TRP A 815 -26.51 12.79 -3.96
C TRP A 815 -27.47 13.15 -5.10
N ARG A 816 -26.90 13.51 -6.24
CA ARG A 816 -27.61 14.05 -7.41
C ARG A 816 -27.06 13.44 -8.69
N ALA A 817 -27.85 13.49 -9.76
CA ALA A 817 -27.45 13.09 -11.11
C ALA A 817 -28.07 14.08 -12.11
N LEU A 818 -27.57 15.33 -12.10
CA LEU A 818 -28.21 16.47 -12.77
C LEU A 818 -27.33 17.16 -13.82
N SER A 819 -26.07 16.77 -13.91
CA SER A 819 -25.14 17.23 -14.93
C SER A 819 -25.45 16.69 -16.31
N THR A 820 -24.71 17.18 -17.31
CA THR A 820 -24.69 16.53 -18.62
C THR A 820 -24.06 15.14 -18.52
N THR A 821 -24.32 14.28 -19.49
CA THR A 821 -23.72 12.94 -19.61
C THR A 821 -22.21 12.92 -19.25
N GLY A 822 -21.85 12.14 -18.24
CA GLY A 822 -20.49 12.01 -17.73
C GLY A 822 -20.06 13.06 -16.68
N GLY A 823 -20.98 13.79 -16.05
CA GLY A 823 -20.63 14.45 -14.79
C GLY A 823 -19.84 15.76 -14.86
N THR A 824 -19.29 16.14 -13.71
CA THR A 824 -18.44 17.32 -13.49
C THR A 824 -17.04 17.00 -12.95
N PRO A 825 -16.37 15.91 -13.37
CA PRO A 825 -15.15 15.48 -12.70
C PRO A 825 -14.07 16.57 -12.79
N GLY A 826 -13.40 16.81 -11.68
CA GLY A 826 -12.41 17.86 -11.45
C GLY A 826 -12.99 19.27 -11.30
N LEU A 827 -14.31 19.46 -11.38
CA LEU A 827 -15.00 20.74 -11.33
C LEU A 827 -15.98 20.81 -10.15
N ALA A 828 -16.67 21.95 -10.00
CA ALA A 828 -17.74 22.03 -9.01
C ALA A 828 -18.97 21.23 -9.45
N ASN A 829 -19.42 20.34 -8.57
CA ASN A 829 -20.68 19.60 -8.72
C ASN A 829 -21.84 20.54 -9.04
N THR A 830 -22.78 20.02 -9.84
CA THR A 830 -23.90 20.81 -10.33
C THR A 830 -24.83 21.25 -9.21
N THR A 831 -25.12 22.55 -9.18
CA THR A 831 -26.11 23.14 -8.29
C THR A 831 -27.41 23.34 -9.09
N GLY A 832 -28.46 22.60 -8.75
CA GLY A 832 -29.74 22.62 -9.45
C GLY A 832 -30.69 21.59 -8.84
N GLY A 833 -31.97 21.92 -8.70
CA GLY A 833 -32.91 21.20 -7.82
C GLY A 833 -32.66 21.58 -6.36
N GLY A 834 -33.63 22.20 -5.68
CA GLY A 834 -33.56 22.31 -4.22
C GLY A 834 -33.35 20.92 -3.60
N PRO A 835 -32.85 20.80 -2.37
CA PRO A 835 -33.02 19.55 -1.63
C PRO A 835 -34.46 19.07 -1.82
N VAL A 836 -34.68 17.76 -1.95
CA VAL A 836 -36.04 17.20 -1.93
C VAL A 836 -36.63 17.64 -0.60
N ASN A 837 -37.49 18.65 -0.66
CA ASN A 837 -38.00 19.35 0.52
C ASN A 837 -38.54 18.34 1.52
N ALA A 838 -37.82 18.17 2.61
CA ALA A 838 -38.19 17.23 3.65
C ALA A 838 -39.34 17.86 4.44
N ALA A 839 -40.46 17.14 4.55
CA ALA A 839 -41.62 17.69 5.26
C ALA A 839 -41.23 18.11 6.69
N PRO A 840 -41.65 19.31 7.15
CA PRO A 840 -41.28 19.82 8.46
C PRO A 840 -41.83 18.90 9.56
N THR A 841 -41.08 18.76 10.64
CA THR A 841 -41.57 18.07 11.83
C THR A 841 -42.38 19.06 12.67
N ALA A 842 -43.70 18.89 12.66
CA ALA A 842 -44.61 19.68 13.48
C ALA A 842 -44.47 19.30 14.96
N ALA A 843 -44.18 20.28 15.81
CA ALA A 843 -44.13 20.11 17.26
C ALA A 843 -44.65 21.36 17.96
N PHE A 844 -45.53 21.16 18.94
CA PHE A 844 -46.07 22.28 19.72
C PHE A 844 -46.21 21.99 21.19
N THR A 845 -46.19 23.05 21.98
CA THR A 845 -46.60 23.05 23.38
C THR A 845 -47.98 23.67 23.52
N THR A 846 -48.70 23.24 24.55
CA THR A 846 -50.03 23.76 24.89
C THR A 846 -50.03 24.11 26.36
N THR A 847 -50.54 25.28 26.69
CA THR A 847 -50.77 25.72 28.05
C THR A 847 -52.26 26.03 28.19
N ALA A 848 -52.96 25.23 28.98
CA ALA A 848 -54.35 25.49 29.33
C ALA A 848 -54.41 26.34 30.61
N ASN A 849 -55.09 27.48 30.55
CA ASN A 849 -55.48 28.30 31.69
C ASN A 849 -57.00 28.43 31.69
N LEU A 850 -57.63 27.70 32.61
CA LEU A 850 -59.08 27.51 32.66
C LEU A 850 -59.61 27.01 31.31
N LEU A 851 -60.56 27.74 30.72
CA LEU A 851 -61.15 27.46 29.43
C LEU A 851 -60.27 27.92 28.24
N THR A 852 -59.20 28.67 28.49
CA THR A 852 -58.33 29.20 27.43
C THR A 852 -57.09 28.33 27.27
N VAL A 853 -56.84 27.84 26.06
CA VAL A 853 -55.56 27.25 25.68
C VAL A 853 -54.73 28.26 24.89
N THR A 854 -53.46 28.40 25.25
CA THR A 854 -52.44 29.03 24.41
C THR A 854 -51.53 27.95 23.86
N VAL A 855 -51.22 28.01 22.58
CA VAL A 855 -50.40 27.03 21.87
C VAL A 855 -49.21 27.71 21.22
N SER A 856 -48.05 27.04 21.23
CA SER A 856 -46.83 27.51 20.57
C SER A 856 -46.23 26.39 19.73
N GLY A 857 -46.14 26.62 18.43
CA GLY A 857 -45.51 25.75 17.44
C GLY A 857 -44.02 26.01 17.29
N SER A 858 -43.41 26.89 18.09
CA SER A 858 -41.99 27.30 17.96
C SER A 858 -40.97 26.15 18.08
N GLY A 859 -41.39 24.97 18.56
CA GLY A 859 -40.58 23.76 18.58
C GLY A 859 -40.61 22.95 17.29
N SER A 860 -41.41 23.36 16.30
CA SER A 860 -41.43 22.74 14.98
C SER A 860 -40.14 23.07 14.25
N SER A 861 -39.60 22.09 13.52
CA SER A 861 -38.34 22.23 12.80
C SER A 861 -38.45 21.68 11.39
N ASP A 862 -37.73 22.31 10.48
CA ASP A 862 -37.58 21.85 9.11
C ASP A 862 -36.09 21.49 8.91
N PRO A 863 -35.77 20.23 8.59
CA PRO A 863 -34.39 19.77 8.48
C PRO A 863 -33.64 20.29 7.24
N ASP A 864 -34.34 20.78 6.21
CA ASP A 864 -33.73 21.32 4.99
C ASP A 864 -34.20 22.74 4.60
N GLY A 865 -35.00 23.37 5.47
CA GLY A 865 -35.49 24.73 5.25
C GLY A 865 -35.89 25.49 6.53
N THR A 866 -36.92 26.32 6.39
CA THR A 866 -37.53 27.16 7.42
C THR A 866 -39.04 27.06 7.32
N ILE A 867 -39.74 27.15 8.45
CA ILE A 867 -41.21 27.04 8.45
C ILE A 867 -41.85 28.35 7.98
N ALA A 868 -42.60 28.30 6.88
CA ALA A 868 -43.27 29.44 6.29
C ALA A 868 -44.60 29.78 6.97
N SER A 869 -45.35 28.79 7.45
CA SER A 869 -46.64 29.04 8.11
C SER A 869 -47.04 27.97 9.13
N TYR A 870 -47.92 28.38 10.05
CA TYR A 870 -48.47 27.58 11.14
C TYR A 870 -49.99 27.75 11.12
N ALA A 871 -50.73 26.64 11.07
CA ALA A 871 -52.18 26.60 11.10
C ALA A 871 -52.67 25.67 12.22
N TRP A 872 -53.59 26.16 13.03
CA TRP A 872 -54.13 25.50 14.22
C TRP A 872 -55.59 25.12 14.02
N ASN A 873 -55.97 23.93 14.47
CA ASN A 873 -57.36 23.52 14.66
C ASN A 873 -57.52 23.09 16.12
N PHE A 874 -58.46 23.70 16.85
CA PHE A 874 -58.64 23.46 18.29
C PHE A 874 -59.56 22.28 18.61
N GLY A 875 -60.12 21.60 17.62
CA GLY A 875 -60.94 20.39 17.81
C GLY A 875 -62.40 20.65 18.18
N ASP A 876 -62.84 21.91 18.26
CA ASP A 876 -64.24 22.34 18.42
C ASP A 876 -64.77 23.10 17.18
N GLY A 877 -64.00 23.09 16.09
CA GLY A 877 -64.30 23.80 14.84
C GLY A 877 -63.62 25.17 14.72
N ALA A 878 -63.00 25.69 15.77
CA ALA A 878 -62.21 26.92 15.71
C ALA A 878 -60.80 26.68 15.14
N THR A 879 -60.29 27.67 14.39
CA THR A 879 -58.96 27.65 13.78
C THR A 879 -58.20 28.95 14.02
N ALA A 880 -56.86 28.89 14.06
CA ALA A 880 -56.00 30.07 14.11
C ALA A 880 -54.74 29.89 13.25
N ALA A 881 -53.95 30.95 13.07
CA ALA A 881 -52.68 30.91 12.36
C ALA A 881 -51.59 31.68 13.12
N GLY A 882 -50.32 31.37 12.83
CA GLY A 882 -49.14 31.98 13.44
C GLY A 882 -48.40 31.04 14.39
N VAL A 883 -47.11 31.35 14.68
CA VAL A 883 -46.24 30.50 15.52
C VAL A 883 -46.85 30.19 16.88
N SER A 884 -47.60 31.15 17.43
CA SER A 884 -48.40 30.97 18.63
C SER A 884 -49.83 31.46 18.41
N ALA A 885 -50.79 30.80 19.04
CA ALA A 885 -52.20 31.17 19.02
C ALA A 885 -52.86 30.93 20.38
N SER A 886 -54.03 31.52 20.62
CA SER A 886 -54.86 31.22 21.79
C SER A 886 -56.31 30.99 21.39
N HIS A 887 -57.01 30.15 22.14
CA HIS A 887 -58.42 29.83 21.94
C HIS A 887 -59.09 29.56 23.28
N THR A 888 -60.33 30.03 23.44
CA THR A 888 -61.13 29.81 24.65
C THR A 888 -62.33 28.93 24.32
N TYR A 889 -62.38 27.76 24.95
CA TYR A 889 -63.48 26.81 24.78
C TYR A 889 -64.72 27.25 25.56
N ALA A 890 -65.90 26.97 25.02
CA ALA A 890 -67.16 27.35 25.67
C ALA A 890 -67.46 26.52 26.94
N ALA A 891 -66.89 25.31 27.04
CA ALA A 891 -67.12 24.40 28.16
C ALA A 891 -65.84 23.66 28.57
N ALA A 892 -65.75 23.30 29.85
CA ALA A 892 -64.71 22.41 30.34
C ALA A 892 -64.80 21.05 29.66
N GLY A 893 -63.66 20.47 29.29
CA GLY A 893 -63.61 19.24 28.50
C GLY A 893 -62.22 18.97 27.93
N THR A 894 -62.08 17.86 27.23
CA THR A 894 -60.85 17.48 26.53
C THR A 894 -61.04 17.65 25.03
N TYR A 895 -60.18 18.45 24.40
CA TYR A 895 -60.23 18.79 22.98
C TYR A 895 -58.93 18.36 22.28
N THR A 896 -59.00 17.92 21.03
CA THR A 896 -57.81 17.54 20.26
C THR A 896 -57.34 18.73 19.43
N VAL A 897 -56.26 19.36 19.87
CA VAL A 897 -55.63 20.45 19.14
C VAL A 897 -54.67 19.88 18.10
N THR A 898 -54.74 20.35 16.87
CA THR A 898 -53.87 19.94 15.76
C THR A 898 -53.10 21.13 15.22
N LEU A 899 -51.78 20.98 15.11
CA LEU A 899 -50.90 21.90 14.40
C LEU A 899 -50.57 21.33 13.02
N THR A 900 -50.74 22.16 12.00
CA THR A 900 -50.23 21.96 10.64
C THR A 900 -49.18 23.02 10.37
N VAL A 901 -47.93 22.63 10.10
CA VAL A 901 -46.87 23.55 9.66
C VAL A 901 -46.57 23.33 8.20
N THR A 902 -46.36 24.42 7.46
CA THR A 902 -45.92 24.39 6.06
C THR A 902 -44.56 25.06 5.96
N ASP A 903 -43.59 24.42 5.33
CA ASP A 903 -42.26 24.97 5.12
C ASP A 903 -42.19 25.99 3.97
N ASN A 904 -41.00 26.57 3.75
CA ASN A 904 -40.71 27.55 2.71
C ASN A 904 -40.67 26.99 1.28
N ALA A 905 -40.84 25.68 1.11
CA ALA A 905 -40.95 25.01 -0.19
C ALA A 905 -42.30 24.28 -0.38
N GLY A 906 -43.24 24.42 0.57
CA GLY A 906 -44.64 24.02 0.48
C GLY A 906 -44.98 22.63 1.02
N ALA A 907 -44.06 21.86 1.62
CA ALA A 907 -44.43 20.59 2.25
C ALA A 907 -45.00 20.82 3.66
N ILE A 908 -45.78 19.83 4.12
CA ILE A 908 -46.65 19.96 5.29
C ILE A 908 -46.32 18.89 6.32
N GLY A 909 -46.13 19.32 7.56
CA GLY A 909 -46.06 18.47 8.76
C GLY A 909 -47.30 18.66 9.63
N THR A 910 -47.82 17.58 10.21
CA THR A 910 -48.96 17.65 11.15
C THR A 910 -48.67 16.92 12.45
N THR A 911 -49.20 17.44 13.55
CA THR A 911 -49.20 16.75 14.85
C THR A 911 -50.42 17.16 15.67
N SER A 912 -50.91 16.27 16.54
CA SER A 912 -52.09 16.51 17.37
C SER A 912 -51.79 16.19 18.84
N LYS A 913 -52.38 16.97 19.76
CA LYS A 913 -52.33 16.74 21.21
C LYS A 913 -53.71 16.97 21.82
N THR A 914 -54.09 16.13 22.78
CA THR A 914 -55.29 16.33 23.58
C THR A 914 -55.01 17.35 24.68
N VAL A 915 -55.84 18.39 24.78
CA VAL A 915 -55.78 19.43 25.81
C VAL A 915 -57.06 19.37 26.62
N THR A 916 -56.92 19.25 27.94
CA THR A 916 -58.04 19.35 28.87
C THR A 916 -58.11 20.75 29.45
N VAL A 917 -59.26 21.41 29.33
CA VAL A 917 -59.57 22.74 29.86
C VAL A 917 -60.65 22.64 30.93
N ALA A 918 -60.57 23.48 31.97
CA ALA A 918 -61.43 23.41 33.16
C ALA A 918 -61.93 24.80 33.58
N THR A 919 -62.99 24.90 34.37
CA THR A 919 -63.43 26.18 34.95
C THR A 919 -62.64 26.54 36.22
N SER A 920 -62.60 27.83 36.59
CA SER A 920 -61.83 28.35 37.73
C SER A 920 -62.15 27.66 39.07
N PRO A 921 -61.15 27.25 39.87
CA PRO A 921 -61.28 27.14 41.33
C PRO A 921 -61.27 28.53 41.99
N PRO A 922 -61.74 28.70 43.25
CA PRO A 922 -61.78 30.00 43.94
C PRO A 922 -60.36 30.48 44.34
N PRO A 923 -60.10 31.80 44.46
CA PRO A 923 -58.74 32.33 44.48
C PRO A 923 -58.13 32.49 45.89
N PRO A 924 -56.79 32.40 46.00
CA PRO A 924 -56.02 33.21 46.95
C PRO A 924 -54.75 33.83 46.27
N PRO A 925 -53.79 34.50 46.97
CA PRO A 925 -53.48 35.95 46.90
C PRO A 925 -52.15 36.29 46.16
N PRO A 926 -51.71 37.58 46.10
CA PRO A 926 -50.78 38.10 45.08
C PRO A 926 -49.26 37.94 45.36
N ALA A 927 -48.48 38.14 44.29
CA ALA A 927 -47.03 37.97 44.13
C ALA A 927 -46.14 38.49 45.28
N GLY A 928 -45.44 37.55 45.92
CA GLY A 928 -44.24 37.81 46.72
C GLY A 928 -43.82 36.57 47.50
N ASP A 929 -43.04 35.65 46.91
CA ASP A 929 -42.83 34.34 47.55
C ASP A 929 -41.57 33.53 47.13
N VAL A 930 -40.65 34.01 46.28
CA VAL A 930 -39.38 33.29 46.06
C VAL A 930 -38.50 33.43 47.30
N LEU A 931 -38.18 32.32 47.95
CA LEU A 931 -37.38 32.27 49.18
C LEU A 931 -35.88 32.37 48.89
N ALA A 932 -35.41 31.71 47.82
CA ALA A 932 -34.04 31.83 47.32
C ALA A 932 -33.94 31.46 45.84
N GLN A 933 -32.96 32.04 45.14
CA GLN A 933 -32.65 31.74 43.75
C GLN A 933 -31.19 32.03 43.48
N ASP A 934 -30.50 31.14 42.76
CA ASP A 934 -29.11 31.33 42.37
C ASP A 934 -28.79 30.58 41.08
N SER A 935 -28.54 31.31 39.99
CA SER A 935 -28.05 30.75 38.71
C SER A 935 -26.53 30.62 38.63
N PHE A 936 -25.80 31.00 39.68
CA PHE A 936 -24.34 30.86 39.76
C PHE A 936 -23.55 31.44 38.57
N THR A 937 -24.10 32.44 37.87
CA THR A 937 -23.47 33.10 36.72
C THR A 937 -22.22 33.94 37.07
N ARG A 938 -21.96 34.15 38.37
CA ARG A 938 -20.80 34.90 38.90
C ARG A 938 -19.52 34.07 38.94
N THR A 939 -18.38 34.73 39.13
CA THR A 939 -17.09 34.06 39.44
C THR A 939 -16.66 34.39 40.86
N VAL A 940 -16.41 33.37 41.70
CA VAL A 940 -15.99 33.51 43.10
C VAL A 940 -14.95 32.43 43.42
N THR A 941 -13.87 32.79 44.13
CA THR A 941 -12.88 31.83 44.64
C THR A 941 -12.91 31.84 46.17
N GLY A 942 -12.85 30.67 46.80
CA GLY A 942 -12.80 30.57 48.26
C GLY A 942 -14.16 30.76 48.96
N GLY A 943 -15.26 30.48 48.25
CA GLY A 943 -16.63 30.65 48.72
C GLY A 943 -17.63 30.57 47.57
N LEU A 944 -18.93 30.75 47.88
CA LEU A 944 -19.97 30.86 46.87
C LEU A 944 -20.46 32.31 46.66
N GLY A 945 -20.11 33.28 47.51
CA GLY A 945 -20.62 34.66 47.39
C GLY A 945 -22.09 34.79 47.80
N SER A 946 -22.85 35.67 47.16
CA SER A 946 -24.29 35.89 47.44
C SER A 946 -25.16 35.35 46.32
N ALA A 947 -26.26 34.70 46.70
CA ALA A 947 -27.32 34.31 45.79
C ALA A 947 -28.09 35.54 45.27
N GLU A 948 -28.74 35.39 44.12
CA GLU A 948 -29.60 36.43 43.53
C GLU A 948 -30.78 36.76 44.46
N VAL A 949 -31.34 35.72 45.08
CA VAL A 949 -32.36 35.80 46.14
C VAL A 949 -31.96 34.85 47.27
N GLY A 950 -32.09 35.27 48.53
CA GLY A 950 -31.77 34.45 49.71
C GLY A 950 -30.47 34.81 50.46
N GLY A 951 -29.72 35.80 49.97
CA GLY A 951 -28.58 36.41 50.68
C GLY A 951 -27.24 35.71 50.50
N ALA A 952 -26.30 35.93 51.42
CA ALA A 952 -24.94 35.40 51.33
C ALA A 952 -24.86 33.91 51.70
N TRP A 953 -24.08 33.15 50.94
CA TRP A 953 -23.79 31.75 51.24
C TRP A 953 -22.84 31.62 52.43
N THR A 954 -23.25 30.82 53.41
CA THR A 954 -22.39 30.37 54.52
C THR A 954 -21.83 28.99 54.17
N THR A 955 -20.51 28.81 54.13
CA THR A 955 -19.87 27.54 53.71
C THR A 955 -19.08 26.90 54.84
N THR A 956 -18.99 25.56 54.86
CA THR A 956 -18.24 24.83 55.91
C THR A 956 -16.71 24.87 55.76
N SER A 957 -16.17 25.30 54.60
CA SER A 957 -14.73 25.38 54.33
C SER A 957 -14.47 26.21 53.07
N GLY A 958 -14.20 27.51 53.22
CA GLY A 958 -14.04 28.46 52.10
C GLY A 958 -13.23 27.93 50.90
N PRO A 959 -12.02 27.39 51.07
CA PRO A 959 -11.19 26.90 49.96
C PRO A 959 -11.79 25.76 49.14
N ALA A 960 -12.78 25.06 49.66
CA ALA A 960 -13.45 23.95 48.96
C ALA A 960 -14.60 24.42 48.05
N TYR A 961 -14.93 25.71 48.04
CA TYR A 961 -16.03 26.27 47.25
C TYR A 961 -15.50 27.32 46.27
N ALA A 962 -16.05 27.29 45.07
CA ALA A 962 -15.88 28.33 44.07
C ALA A 962 -17.17 28.46 43.26
N VAL A 963 -17.32 29.56 42.54
CA VAL A 963 -18.28 29.67 41.43
C VAL A 963 -17.47 29.96 40.18
N SER A 964 -17.61 29.12 39.16
CA SER A 964 -16.89 29.32 37.89
C SER A 964 -17.62 28.61 36.76
N SER A 965 -17.60 29.19 35.57
CA SER A 965 -18.29 28.66 34.38
C SER A 965 -19.77 28.34 34.65
N GLY A 966 -20.49 29.30 35.24
CA GLY A 966 -21.94 29.25 35.43
C GLY A 966 -22.47 28.32 36.52
N ALA A 967 -21.63 27.77 37.40
CA ALA A 967 -22.09 26.83 38.42
C ALA A 967 -21.25 26.90 39.71
N ALA A 968 -21.88 26.54 40.84
CA ALA A 968 -21.18 26.34 42.11
C ALA A 968 -20.33 25.07 42.06
N ARG A 969 -19.04 25.18 42.35
CA ARG A 969 -18.05 24.09 42.38
C ARG A 969 -17.72 23.74 43.83
N VAL A 970 -18.04 22.53 44.25
CA VAL A 970 -17.82 22.01 45.61
C VAL A 970 -16.81 20.87 45.58
N THR A 971 -15.56 21.16 45.95
CA THR A 971 -14.45 20.20 45.98
C THR A 971 -14.55 19.30 47.22
N SER A 972 -14.90 18.04 46.98
CA SER A 972 -15.14 17.02 48.00
C SER A 972 -14.00 15.99 48.00
N SER A 973 -13.06 16.11 48.93
CA SER A 973 -12.01 15.10 49.15
C SER A 973 -12.55 13.88 49.90
N ALA A 974 -11.90 12.73 49.77
CA ALA A 974 -12.30 11.50 50.44
C ALA A 974 -12.42 11.71 51.95
N GLY A 975 -13.56 11.30 52.51
CA GLY A 975 -13.91 11.47 53.92
C GLY A 975 -14.37 12.90 54.29
N SER A 976 -14.49 13.82 53.33
CA SER A 976 -14.88 15.21 53.60
C SER A 976 -16.36 15.44 53.35
N LYS A 977 -17.03 16.04 54.35
CA LYS A 977 -18.41 16.54 54.26
C LYS A 977 -18.40 18.04 53.95
N ARG A 978 -19.23 18.46 53.00
CA ARG A 978 -19.36 19.82 52.51
C ARG A 978 -20.82 20.26 52.59
N ASN A 979 -21.06 21.39 53.24
CA ASN A 979 -22.36 22.03 53.29
C ASN A 979 -22.21 23.54 52.99
N ALA A 980 -23.18 24.07 52.26
CA ALA A 980 -23.34 25.50 52.07
C ALA A 980 -24.81 25.88 52.34
N TYR A 981 -25.06 26.98 53.03
CA TYR A 981 -26.41 27.40 53.45
C TYR A 981 -26.70 28.84 53.07
N LEU A 982 -27.95 29.11 52.72
CA LEU A 982 -28.51 30.45 52.62
C LEU A 982 -29.23 30.77 53.93
N SER A 983 -28.46 31.25 54.90
CA SER A 983 -28.94 31.56 56.25
C SER A 983 -29.97 32.71 56.29
N GLY A 984 -30.11 33.47 55.21
CA GLY A 984 -31.15 34.49 55.05
C GLY A 984 -32.55 33.91 54.77
N VAL A 985 -32.64 32.62 54.45
CA VAL A 985 -33.92 31.92 54.25
C VAL A 985 -34.43 31.39 55.59
N SER A 986 -35.72 31.59 55.85
CA SER A 986 -36.43 31.04 57.01
C SER A 986 -37.83 30.62 56.58
N SER A 987 -38.06 29.31 56.41
CA SER A 987 -39.36 28.79 55.98
C SER A 987 -39.75 27.47 56.64
N THR A 988 -41.06 27.32 56.91
CA THR A 988 -41.72 26.05 57.28
C THR A 988 -42.29 25.32 56.07
N ASP A 989 -42.31 25.93 54.89
CA ASP A 989 -42.87 25.32 53.68
C ASP A 989 -41.97 25.67 52.51
N THR A 990 -41.13 24.71 52.12
CA THR A 990 -40.09 24.92 51.11
C THR A 990 -40.19 23.86 50.04
N GLU A 991 -40.34 24.27 48.79
CA GLU A 991 -39.90 23.51 47.63
C GLU A 991 -38.51 24.00 47.21
N LEU A 992 -37.61 23.07 46.93
CA LEU A 992 -36.24 23.33 46.51
C LEU A 992 -35.93 22.53 45.24
N ARG A 993 -35.36 23.20 44.24
CA ARG A 993 -34.91 22.62 42.97
C ARG A 993 -33.46 23.03 42.70
N ALA A 994 -32.68 22.12 42.13
CA ALA A 994 -31.34 22.41 41.60
C ALA A 994 -30.90 21.29 40.66
N THR A 995 -29.92 21.57 39.79
CA THR A 995 -29.17 20.53 39.08
C THR A 995 -27.85 20.23 39.78
N ALA A 996 -27.33 19.00 39.62
CA ALA A 996 -25.97 18.67 40.01
C ALA A 996 -25.27 17.71 39.04
N SER A 997 -23.98 17.94 38.78
CA SER A 997 -23.11 17.05 37.99
C SER A 997 -21.77 16.80 38.69
N PHE A 998 -21.24 15.59 38.55
CA PHE A 998 -20.00 15.16 39.21
C PHE A 998 -19.43 13.89 38.55
N ALA A 999 -18.14 13.63 38.79
CA ALA A 999 -17.52 12.39 38.37
C ALA A 999 -18.02 11.22 39.25
N ARG A 1000 -18.42 10.11 38.61
CA ARG A 1000 -18.82 8.90 39.32
C ARG A 1000 -17.59 8.27 40.01
N PRO A 1001 -17.68 7.90 41.30
CA PRO A 1001 -16.59 7.21 41.96
C PRO A 1001 -16.42 5.80 41.39
N THR A 1002 -15.19 5.33 41.28
CA THR A 1002 -14.83 3.96 40.87
C THR A 1002 -14.75 2.99 42.05
N THR A 1003 -14.66 3.51 43.28
CA THR A 1003 -14.70 2.72 44.53
C THR A 1003 -15.65 3.37 45.53
N SER A 1004 -16.29 2.57 46.39
CA SER A 1004 -17.21 3.05 47.44
C SER A 1004 -18.34 3.93 46.89
N SER A 1005 -18.64 5.09 47.47
CA SER A 1005 -19.77 5.96 47.07
C SER A 1005 -19.54 7.45 47.29
N ILE A 1006 -20.29 8.25 46.53
CA ILE A 1006 -20.46 9.70 46.72
C ILE A 1006 -21.93 10.00 47.05
N TYR A 1007 -22.13 11.05 47.85
CA TYR A 1007 -23.42 11.50 48.34
C TYR A 1007 -23.60 12.96 47.94
N VAL A 1008 -24.67 13.29 47.22
CA VAL A 1008 -24.91 14.62 46.63
C VAL A 1008 -26.37 14.99 46.80
N GLY A 1009 -26.69 16.19 47.27
CA GLY A 1009 -28.07 16.55 47.57
C GLY A 1009 -28.31 17.97 48.07
N LEU A 1010 -29.53 18.19 48.55
CA LEU A 1010 -30.04 19.48 48.97
C LEU A 1010 -30.55 19.42 50.42
N VAL A 1011 -30.42 20.54 51.12
CA VAL A 1011 -30.95 20.78 52.47
C VAL A 1011 -32.19 21.65 52.35
N GLY A 1012 -33.35 21.09 52.67
CA GLY A 1012 -34.65 21.76 52.50
C GLY A 1012 -35.11 22.54 53.72
N ARG A 1013 -34.57 22.24 54.91
CA ARG A 1013 -34.80 23.02 56.14
C ARG A 1013 -33.68 22.75 57.15
N ARG A 1014 -33.05 23.80 57.66
CA ARG A 1014 -32.05 23.73 58.73
C ARG A 1014 -32.42 24.68 59.87
N VAL A 1015 -32.49 24.14 61.09
CA VAL A 1015 -32.77 24.89 62.32
C VAL A 1015 -31.65 24.62 63.32
N GLY A 1016 -30.84 25.65 63.60
CA GLY A 1016 -29.63 25.50 64.42
C GLY A 1016 -28.63 24.53 63.78
N THR A 1017 -28.40 23.39 64.45
CA THR A 1017 -27.52 22.31 63.95
C THR A 1017 -28.28 21.16 63.29
N SER A 1018 -29.60 21.09 63.47
CA SER A 1018 -30.43 20.04 62.90
C SER A 1018 -30.91 20.39 61.49
N GLU A 1019 -31.07 19.39 60.62
CA GLU A 1019 -31.52 19.61 59.24
C GLU A 1019 -32.36 18.48 58.63
N TYR A 1020 -33.22 18.85 57.67
CA TYR A 1020 -33.88 17.94 56.74
C TYR A 1020 -33.30 18.11 55.34
N GLY A 1021 -33.07 17.00 54.64
CA GLY A 1021 -32.55 17.03 53.28
C GLY A 1021 -32.89 15.80 52.45
N ALA A 1022 -32.58 15.90 51.16
CA ALA A 1022 -32.61 14.78 50.23
C ALA A 1022 -31.28 14.65 49.51
N ARG A 1023 -30.76 13.43 49.36
CA ARG A 1023 -29.51 13.15 48.66
C ARG A 1023 -29.58 11.88 47.84
N VAL A 1024 -28.81 11.83 46.77
CA VAL A 1024 -28.51 10.57 46.07
C VAL A 1024 -27.24 9.95 46.65
N VAL A 1025 -27.22 8.61 46.68
CA VAL A 1025 -26.04 7.79 46.93
C VAL A 1025 -25.69 7.08 45.63
N ILE A 1026 -24.48 7.31 45.13
CA ILE A 1026 -24.00 6.73 43.88
C ILE A 1026 -22.67 6.03 44.15
N GLY A 1027 -22.66 4.72 43.91
CA GLY A 1027 -21.47 3.89 44.00
C GLY A 1027 -20.82 3.59 42.65
N SER A 1028 -19.85 2.67 42.66
CA SER A 1028 -19.09 2.28 41.46
C SER A 1028 -19.94 1.71 40.31
N SER A 1029 -21.09 1.09 40.63
CA SER A 1029 -22.02 0.56 39.64
C SER A 1029 -22.86 1.63 38.93
N GLY A 1030 -22.88 2.86 39.44
CA GLY A 1030 -23.75 3.93 38.92
C GLY A 1030 -25.22 3.83 39.33
N SER A 1031 -25.62 2.83 40.13
CA SER A 1031 -26.97 2.75 40.69
C SER A 1031 -27.27 3.97 41.56
N VAL A 1032 -28.44 4.58 41.38
CA VAL A 1032 -28.87 5.78 42.12
C VAL A 1032 -29.85 5.40 43.22
N VAL A 1033 -29.47 5.62 44.47
CA VAL A 1033 -30.37 5.49 45.64
C VAL A 1033 -30.72 6.88 46.15
N LEU A 1034 -32.00 7.25 46.12
CA LEU A 1034 -32.49 8.53 46.66
C LEU A 1034 -32.88 8.35 48.13
N GLN A 1035 -32.36 9.21 49.00
CA GLN A 1035 -32.58 9.19 50.44
C GLN A 1035 -33.20 10.51 50.91
N LEU A 1036 -34.24 10.43 51.75
CA LEU A 1036 -34.66 11.50 52.66
C LEU A 1036 -33.97 11.30 53.99
N GLN A 1037 -33.40 12.36 54.54
CA GLN A 1037 -32.65 12.28 55.78
C GLN A 1037 -33.02 13.40 56.77
N ARG A 1038 -32.88 13.06 58.04
CA ARG A 1038 -32.75 13.98 59.15
C ARG A 1038 -31.30 13.96 59.62
N ASP A 1039 -30.72 15.14 59.76
CA ASP A 1039 -29.31 15.35 60.03
C ASP A 1039 -28.43 14.58 59.02
N THR A 1040 -27.15 14.36 59.34
CA THR A 1040 -26.23 13.74 58.38
C THR A 1040 -26.47 12.23 58.19
N ASP A 1041 -26.99 11.53 59.21
CA ASP A 1041 -26.92 10.06 59.32
C ASP A 1041 -28.25 9.35 59.61
N THR A 1042 -29.37 10.07 59.85
CA THR A 1042 -30.67 9.41 60.05
C THR A 1042 -31.47 9.38 58.75
N ILE A 1043 -31.66 8.19 58.17
CA ILE A 1043 -32.48 8.03 56.95
C ILE A 1043 -33.94 7.88 57.33
N LEU A 1044 -34.79 8.78 56.83
CA LEU A 1044 -36.24 8.77 57.05
C LEU A 1044 -36.96 7.87 56.03
N ASN A 1045 -36.49 7.86 54.79
CA ASN A 1045 -36.95 6.95 53.74
C ASN A 1045 -35.86 6.88 52.64
N ALA A 1046 -35.72 5.74 51.96
CA ALA A 1046 -34.80 5.57 50.84
C ALA A 1046 -35.37 4.60 49.80
N ALA A 1047 -35.12 4.88 48.52
CA ALA A 1047 -35.47 3.99 47.43
C ALA A 1047 -34.41 4.02 46.32
N THR A 1048 -34.12 2.86 45.74
CA THR A 1048 -33.38 2.79 44.47
C THR A 1048 -34.27 3.34 43.36
N VAL A 1049 -33.75 4.28 42.56
CA VAL A 1049 -34.51 4.92 41.49
C VAL A 1049 -34.53 4.01 40.27
N ALA A 1050 -35.67 3.36 40.04
CA ALA A 1050 -35.85 2.43 38.93
C ALA A 1050 -35.58 3.11 37.57
N GLY A 1051 -34.78 2.47 36.73
CA GLY A 1051 -34.44 2.95 35.38
C GLY A 1051 -33.39 4.08 35.33
N LEU A 1052 -32.83 4.51 36.47
CA LEU A 1052 -31.81 5.56 36.51
C LEU A 1052 -30.43 4.99 36.89
N THR A 1053 -29.51 5.00 35.93
CA THR A 1053 -28.08 4.73 36.14
C THR A 1053 -27.28 5.99 35.82
N PHE A 1054 -26.36 6.37 36.71
CA PHE A 1054 -25.53 7.55 36.57
C PHE A 1054 -24.16 7.22 36.00
N ALA A 1055 -23.70 7.98 35.01
CA ALA A 1055 -22.35 7.95 34.46
C ALA A 1055 -21.63 9.30 34.64
N SER A 1056 -20.30 9.30 34.64
CA SER A 1056 -19.53 10.56 34.63
C SER A 1056 -19.87 11.39 33.38
N GLY A 1057 -20.30 12.63 33.59
CA GLY A 1057 -20.80 13.51 32.52
C GLY A 1057 -22.32 13.72 32.57
N ASP A 1058 -23.05 12.91 33.35
CA ASP A 1058 -24.48 13.10 33.56
C ASP A 1058 -24.77 14.25 34.54
N THR A 1059 -25.88 14.94 34.30
CA THR A 1059 -26.44 15.96 35.21
C THR A 1059 -27.78 15.46 35.75
N LEU A 1060 -27.97 15.54 37.07
CA LEU A 1060 -29.21 15.17 37.76
C LEU A 1060 -30.00 16.42 38.16
N GLN A 1061 -31.31 16.39 37.97
CA GLN A 1061 -32.24 17.39 38.50
C GLN A 1061 -32.84 16.89 39.81
N PHE A 1062 -32.80 17.73 40.85
CA PHE A 1062 -33.39 17.46 42.15
C PHE A 1062 -34.65 18.30 42.34
N ARG A 1063 -35.66 17.70 42.95
CA ARG A 1063 -36.81 18.41 43.54
C ARG A 1063 -37.10 17.84 44.92
N LEU A 1064 -37.03 18.70 45.94
CA LEU A 1064 -37.29 18.38 47.35
C LEU A 1064 -38.39 19.30 47.87
N GLN A 1065 -39.36 18.75 48.59
CA GLN A 1065 -40.32 19.51 49.37
C GLN A 1065 -40.21 19.16 50.86
N VAL A 1066 -40.26 20.18 51.71
CA VAL A 1066 -40.29 20.09 53.18
C VAL A 1066 -41.41 21.00 53.68
N VAL A 1067 -42.53 20.40 54.08
CA VAL A 1067 -43.82 21.09 54.26
C VAL A 1067 -44.40 20.83 55.63
N GLY A 1068 -44.91 21.87 56.27
CA GLY A 1068 -45.62 21.83 57.53
C GLY A 1068 -44.73 21.68 58.75
N THR A 1069 -45.39 21.72 59.90
CA THR A 1069 -44.82 21.50 61.23
C THR A 1069 -45.80 20.59 62.01
N SER A 1070 -45.27 19.54 62.64
CA SER A 1070 -45.98 18.56 63.50
C SER A 1070 -47.05 17.66 62.84
N PRO A 1071 -46.68 16.66 62.01
CA PRO A 1071 -45.32 16.36 61.56
C PRO A 1071 -44.96 17.14 60.29
N THR A 1072 -43.66 17.36 60.07
CA THR A 1072 -43.14 17.86 58.81
C THR A 1072 -43.19 16.74 57.76
N THR A 1073 -43.72 17.01 56.57
CA THR A 1073 -43.72 16.09 55.42
C THR A 1073 -42.53 16.40 54.51
N LEU A 1074 -41.71 15.39 54.23
CA LEU A 1074 -40.62 15.46 53.27
C LEU A 1074 -40.96 14.59 52.06
N ARG A 1075 -40.72 15.09 50.85
CA ARG A 1075 -40.82 14.29 49.62
C ARG A 1075 -39.83 14.75 48.58
N ALA A 1076 -39.23 13.79 47.87
CA ALA A 1076 -38.20 14.09 46.89
C ALA A 1076 -38.30 13.21 45.65
N LYS A 1077 -37.76 13.73 44.55
CA LYS A 1077 -37.53 12.99 43.31
C LYS A 1077 -36.29 13.54 42.59
N VAL A 1078 -35.67 12.66 41.81
CA VAL A 1078 -34.46 12.91 41.03
C VAL A 1078 -34.57 12.23 39.66
N TRP A 1079 -34.08 12.90 38.62
CA TRP A 1079 -34.04 12.39 37.25
C TRP A 1079 -32.87 13.01 36.48
N LYS A 1080 -32.51 12.44 35.32
CA LYS A 1080 -31.44 12.97 34.47
C LYS A 1080 -31.94 14.19 33.68
N VAL A 1081 -31.14 15.25 33.59
CA VAL A 1081 -31.47 16.41 32.74
C VAL A 1081 -31.67 15.95 31.29
N GLY A 1082 -32.72 16.45 30.63
CA GLY A 1082 -33.14 15.99 29.31
C GLY A 1082 -34.10 14.80 29.31
N THR A 1083 -34.43 14.23 30.48
CA THR A 1083 -35.49 13.22 30.64
C THR A 1083 -36.73 13.79 31.34
N THR A 1084 -37.88 13.13 31.18
CA THR A 1084 -39.14 13.57 31.78
C THR A 1084 -39.10 13.52 33.31
N GLU A 1085 -39.54 14.60 33.96
CA GLU A 1085 -39.72 14.65 35.42
C GLU A 1085 -40.68 13.53 35.86
N PRO A 1086 -40.33 12.71 36.87
CA PRO A 1086 -41.22 11.68 37.39
C PRO A 1086 -42.55 12.27 37.86
N SER A 1087 -43.66 11.69 37.41
CA SER A 1087 -45.01 12.15 37.75
C SER A 1087 -45.36 11.89 39.23
N THR A 1088 -44.74 10.89 39.84
CA THR A 1088 -44.90 10.55 41.27
C THR A 1088 -43.67 10.95 42.08
N TRP A 1089 -43.87 11.28 43.36
CA TRP A 1089 -42.77 11.41 44.31
C TRP A 1089 -42.09 10.05 44.50
N GLN A 1090 -40.77 10.00 44.36
CA GLN A 1090 -40.01 8.74 44.42
C GLN A 1090 -39.78 8.30 45.87
N VAL A 1091 -39.68 9.25 46.80
CA VAL A 1091 -39.63 9.01 48.24
C VAL A 1091 -40.48 10.04 48.98
N THR A 1092 -41.17 9.62 50.05
CA THR A 1092 -41.98 10.49 50.92
C THR A 1092 -41.88 9.98 52.37
N ALA A 1093 -41.76 10.89 53.34
CA ALA A 1093 -41.68 10.58 54.76
C ALA A 1093 -42.31 11.70 55.60
N THR A 1094 -42.63 11.42 56.86
CA THR A 1094 -43.06 12.41 57.85
C THR A 1094 -42.18 12.32 59.09
N ASP A 1095 -41.78 13.46 59.67
CA ASP A 1095 -40.96 13.51 60.88
C ASP A 1095 -41.41 14.63 61.84
N ALA A 1096 -41.50 14.30 63.13
CA ALA A 1096 -42.01 15.17 64.19
C ALA A 1096 -40.91 15.65 65.16
N THR A 1097 -39.63 15.58 64.78
CA THR A 1097 -38.50 16.02 65.62
C THR A 1097 -38.68 17.48 66.02
N ALA A 1098 -38.79 17.74 67.33
CA ALA A 1098 -39.19 19.04 67.87
C ALA A 1098 -38.35 20.21 67.34
N ALA A 1099 -37.02 20.04 67.25
CA ALA A 1099 -36.11 21.09 66.76
C ALA A 1099 -36.35 21.50 65.29
N LEU A 1100 -36.95 20.61 64.49
CA LEU A 1100 -37.18 20.83 63.07
C LEU A 1100 -38.62 21.18 62.71
N GLN A 1101 -39.48 21.39 63.71
CA GLN A 1101 -40.87 21.89 63.53
C GLN A 1101 -40.95 23.43 63.55
N ALA A 1102 -39.87 24.12 63.19
CA ALA A 1102 -39.77 25.57 63.09
C ALA A 1102 -39.23 25.98 61.72
N ALA A 1103 -39.38 27.25 61.35
CA ALA A 1103 -38.85 27.77 60.10
C ALA A 1103 -37.30 27.69 60.07
N GLY A 1104 -36.74 27.31 58.92
CA GLY A 1104 -35.30 27.10 58.79
C GLY A 1104 -34.74 27.46 57.42
N SER A 1105 -33.40 27.40 57.31
CA SER A 1105 -32.66 27.75 56.09
C SER A 1105 -32.53 26.59 55.10
N VAL A 1106 -32.11 26.90 53.87
CA VAL A 1106 -31.88 25.94 52.79
C VAL A 1106 -30.41 25.86 52.41
N GLY A 1107 -30.00 24.81 51.69
CA GLY A 1107 -28.61 24.65 51.31
C GLY A 1107 -28.27 23.50 50.37
N LEU A 1108 -26.97 23.34 50.14
CA LEU A 1108 -26.34 22.30 49.32
C LEU A 1108 -25.56 21.33 50.22
N TYR A 1109 -25.48 20.06 49.81
CA TYR A 1109 -24.81 19.00 50.56
C TYR A 1109 -23.97 18.10 49.65
N SER A 1110 -22.70 17.85 49.99
CA SER A 1110 -21.96 16.72 49.41
C SER A 1110 -21.06 16.01 50.41
N TYR A 1111 -20.87 14.71 50.21
CA TYR A 1111 -19.93 13.90 50.97
C TYR A 1111 -19.31 12.83 50.05
N LEU A 1112 -17.97 12.77 50.04
CA LEU A 1112 -17.24 11.70 49.36
C LEU A 1112 -16.77 10.70 50.43
N SER A 1113 -17.14 9.42 50.29
CA SER A 1113 -16.76 8.41 51.29
C SER A 1113 -15.24 8.26 51.41
N ARG A 1114 -14.75 7.85 52.59
CA ARG A 1114 -13.32 7.83 52.94
C ARG A 1114 -12.45 6.99 51.99
N THR A 1115 -13.02 5.97 51.37
CA THR A 1115 -12.33 5.02 50.47
C THR A 1115 -12.69 5.21 49.00
N ALA A 1116 -13.42 6.29 48.65
CA ALA A 1116 -13.79 6.56 47.28
C ALA A 1116 -12.65 7.18 46.46
N LEU A 1117 -12.50 6.66 45.24
CA LEU A 1117 -11.65 7.19 44.17
C LEU A 1117 -12.54 7.61 42.98
N PRO A 1118 -12.14 8.62 42.19
CA PRO A 1118 -11.03 9.53 42.43
C PRO A 1118 -11.30 10.46 43.64
N THR A 1119 -10.25 11.04 44.22
CA THR A 1119 -10.37 12.09 45.24
C THR A 1119 -9.35 13.20 44.97
N PRO A 1120 -9.74 14.48 44.99
CA PRO A 1120 -11.09 14.99 45.24
C PRO A 1120 -12.05 14.82 44.04
N VAL A 1121 -13.35 14.82 44.29
CA VAL A 1121 -14.40 14.99 43.26
C VAL A 1121 -14.98 16.40 43.37
N VAL A 1122 -15.11 17.08 42.24
CA VAL A 1122 -15.81 18.37 42.18
C VAL A 1122 -17.29 18.12 41.87
N VAL A 1123 -18.17 18.54 42.78
CA VAL A 1123 -19.62 18.54 42.58
C VAL A 1123 -20.04 19.91 42.09
N SER A 1124 -20.67 19.96 40.93
CA SER A 1124 -21.17 21.17 40.31
C SER A 1124 -22.66 21.30 40.58
N TYR A 1125 -23.12 22.43 41.09
CA TYR A 1125 -24.55 22.76 41.26
C TYR A 1125 -24.95 23.96 40.41
N ASP A 1126 -26.13 23.92 39.82
CA ASP A 1126 -26.70 25.00 39.03
C ASP A 1126 -28.23 25.11 39.19
N ASP A 1127 -28.83 26.19 38.71
CA ASP A 1127 -30.28 26.45 38.71
C ASP A 1127 -30.97 26.26 40.08
N LEU A 1128 -30.36 26.78 41.16
CA LEU A 1128 -30.98 26.68 42.48
C LEU A 1128 -32.22 27.59 42.56
N TRP A 1129 -33.35 27.02 42.97
CA TRP A 1129 -34.56 27.76 43.27
C TRP A 1129 -35.24 27.20 44.53
N ALA A 1130 -35.67 28.09 45.42
CA ALA A 1130 -36.45 27.80 46.61
C ALA A 1130 -37.68 28.71 46.69
N GLY A 1131 -38.85 28.12 46.93
CA GLY A 1131 -40.10 28.87 47.05
C GLY A 1131 -41.18 28.07 47.77
N PRO A 1132 -42.44 28.54 47.80
CA PRO A 1132 -43.52 27.84 48.44
C PRO A 1132 -43.89 26.61 47.62
N THR A 1133 -44.58 25.67 48.24
CA THR A 1133 -44.99 24.45 47.57
C THR A 1133 -46.22 24.69 46.69
N GLY A 1134 -46.03 24.68 45.37
CA GLY A 1134 -47.06 24.83 44.35
C GLY A 1134 -46.59 24.32 43.00
#